data_AF-A0AAD6LBZ1-F1
#
_entry.id   AF-A0AAD6LBZ1-F1
#
_cell.length_a   1.000
_cell.length_b   1.000
_cell.length_c   1.000
_cell.angle_alpha   90.00
_cell.angle_beta   90.00
_cell.angle_gamma   90.00
#
_symmetry.space_group_name_H-M   'P 1'
#
loop_
_entity.id
_entity.type
_entity.pdbx_description
1 polymer ?
#
loop_
_entity_poly.entity_id
_entity_poly.type
_entity_poly.pdbx_seq_one_letter_code
_entity_poly.pdbx_strand_id
1 'polypeptide(L)'
;MSGDQALELKELESIYEEVIDEKCRVFAEYFKEVVTNGDENRMITPPSVILKELGKVDKSEVSGEISKMEELGFMNGRYTPMWTEGDRSVDFLSFSGASKSRYSSPSYPQRVSPETIKSISCRRSTAFPTSLNSDSEPELSLEDNMASSGASSSSCSESEAEIEENNRKMALFEPTQSETQKQKQATVADFSSTSSEHSMADTDNSPGGGKHTPPRDFVCPITSHIFDDPVTLETGQTYERRAIQEWLERGNSTCPITRQKLNCTQLPKTNYVLKRLIASWKEQNPAGMLSIPPETQQKKTGPSFMSKEIPSSTSPNSVIIQTTIDGTISELRLAITNICMSEILNESEMAVLQIERFWLEAAMEFDIQSMLSKPPVINRFVEVLLNSADPLVLKATIFLLSELGSRDKGVIHTLTRVDSDVDCIVALFKKGLLEAVVLIYLLRLPTMSLIEMDMVESLLTAIKNKEDDMLKMCLKPKTASVLLLGQILGSSEDSIISSIANAIISTKVIESIIDSLQAEQTERTAAVGILLKCMLEDGKCRNTVADKAELAPVLDSFMSASHGERFEIVQFLYELVKLNRRTLNEQILHNIKDEGEFCSMHIFLSYLQVTLPDQSPVVAGLLLQLDLLAEPRKMSIYREEAIESLISSLRNSEFPAAQIAAAETIVSLQGRFTVSGKSQTRAFLLKQAGHGKIYKNLMRMEQLGKLSGEIEENLEEEKAAEEWERKMAFALVSYEFGLLFEALAEGLRSRCAELRSACFVSATWLVHVLGILPDTGIRAAGRVCFLKLLIEIFTSSKDIEDKVLSLLALNSFIKDPEGLHDLTSSMKDIKKDLRELRKSSSLAVEILKVLSAGHDSSIAELWTHNELVQVDCSENGEVLSITFYNDKIFSGHSDGTIKVWTGKGSILHLIQEIREHTKAVTSLAILQPGEKLYSGSLDRTARVWSIGNESLTCVQVHDMKDQVHNLVVANGICCFIPQGAGVKVHSWNGGSKLLNPNKYVKCLSLVHGKLYCGCQDSSIQEIDLTTGTLATIQHGSRKLLGKTNPIHALQVQNGLIYSASSPFDGAAVKIRNASNYGLVGSLPSILEVWSMAMSSDLIYVGCKAGTVEIWDRKKEQNRVEVLQTGTNDKVLCMALNANEDVLVIGTSTGQIQAWGLS
;
A
#
# COMPACT_ATOMS: atom_id res chain seq x y z
N MET A 1 -8.25 19.60 -38.14
CA MET A 1 -9.36 20.47 -38.58
C MET A 1 -8.98 21.03 -39.95
N SER A 2 -9.94 21.30 -40.82
CA SER A 2 -9.71 22.14 -42.01
C SER A 2 -9.57 23.61 -41.60
N GLY A 3 -9.14 24.49 -42.53
CA GLY A 3 -9.08 25.93 -42.27
C GLY A 3 -10.47 26.52 -41.99
N ASP A 4 -11.49 26.06 -42.70
CA ASP A 4 -12.87 26.51 -42.57
C ASP A 4 -13.44 26.15 -41.19
N GLN A 5 -13.19 24.93 -40.71
CA GLN A 5 -13.56 24.50 -39.35
C GLN A 5 -12.91 25.37 -38.26
N ALA A 6 -11.68 25.85 -38.49
CA ALA A 6 -10.98 26.73 -37.55
C ALA A 6 -11.49 28.18 -37.61
N LEU A 7 -12.11 28.61 -38.72
CA LEU A 7 -12.82 29.89 -38.83
C LEU A 7 -14.18 29.82 -38.14
N GLU A 8 -14.99 28.78 -38.42
CA GLU A 8 -16.27 28.54 -37.74
C GLU A 8 -16.10 28.48 -36.21
N LEU A 9 -15.05 27.81 -35.71
CA LEU A 9 -14.77 27.74 -34.27
C LEU A 9 -14.41 29.11 -33.68
N LYS A 10 -13.62 29.93 -34.38
CA LYS A 10 -13.29 31.30 -33.94
C LYS A 10 -14.47 32.25 -33.96
N GLU A 11 -15.35 32.13 -34.96
CA GLU A 11 -16.55 32.94 -35.05
C GLU A 11 -17.54 32.56 -33.93
N LEU A 12 -17.67 31.26 -33.62
CA LEU A 12 -18.44 30.78 -32.47
C LEU A 12 -17.83 31.21 -31.12
N GLU A 13 -16.50 31.17 -30.98
CA GLU A 13 -15.76 31.61 -29.80
C GLU A 13 -15.96 33.11 -29.54
N SER A 14 -15.81 33.96 -30.58
CA SER A 14 -16.07 35.40 -30.51
C SER A 14 -17.52 35.72 -30.13
N ILE A 15 -18.50 34.99 -30.66
CA ILE A 15 -19.92 35.16 -30.29
C ILE A 15 -20.17 34.72 -28.84
N TYR A 16 -19.44 33.70 -28.35
CA TYR A 16 -19.58 33.22 -26.98
C TYR A 16 -18.96 34.20 -25.96
N GLU A 17 -17.80 34.80 -26.28
CA GLU A 17 -17.19 35.87 -25.48
C GLU A 17 -18.09 37.11 -25.42
N GLU A 18 -18.62 37.59 -26.54
CA GLU A 18 -19.51 38.77 -26.58
C GLU A 18 -20.80 38.55 -25.75
N VAL A 19 -21.36 37.34 -25.78
CA VAL A 19 -22.52 36.94 -24.95
C VAL A 19 -22.17 36.77 -23.47
N ILE A 20 -20.92 36.47 -23.13
CA ILE A 20 -20.43 36.47 -21.74
C ILE A 20 -20.27 37.91 -21.24
N ASP A 21 -19.56 38.76 -21.98
CA ASP A 21 -19.26 40.13 -21.55
C ASP A 21 -20.53 40.98 -21.36
N GLU A 22 -21.52 40.85 -22.26
CA GLU A 22 -22.83 41.50 -22.11
C GLU A 22 -23.54 41.08 -20.82
N LYS A 23 -23.51 39.78 -20.47
CA LYS A 23 -24.13 39.26 -19.23
C LYS A 23 -23.33 39.62 -17.98
N CYS A 24 -22.01 39.60 -18.06
CA CYS A 24 -21.11 40.05 -17.00
C CYS A 24 -21.33 41.54 -16.70
N ARG A 25 -21.55 42.38 -17.72
CA ARG A 25 -21.90 43.80 -17.52
C ARG A 25 -23.25 43.96 -16.80
N VAL A 26 -24.28 43.23 -17.23
CA VAL A 26 -25.62 43.26 -16.60
C VAL A 26 -25.55 42.82 -15.13
N PHE A 27 -24.80 41.76 -14.80
CA PHE A 27 -24.63 41.35 -13.40
C PHE A 27 -23.72 42.29 -12.60
N ALA A 28 -22.70 42.90 -13.21
CA ALA A 28 -21.87 43.91 -12.56
C ALA A 28 -22.68 45.17 -12.19
N GLU A 29 -23.63 45.59 -13.03
CA GLU A 29 -24.56 46.67 -12.69
C GLU A 29 -25.54 46.28 -11.58
N TYR A 30 -26.10 45.06 -11.60
CA TYR A 30 -26.91 44.54 -10.50
C TYR A 30 -26.16 44.51 -9.16
N PHE A 31 -24.94 43.97 -9.12
CA PHE A 31 -24.14 43.92 -7.89
C PHE A 31 -23.72 45.32 -7.42
N LYS A 32 -23.47 46.26 -8.35
CA LYS A 32 -23.22 47.67 -8.01
C LYS A 32 -24.45 48.33 -7.39
N GLU A 33 -25.65 48.08 -7.94
CA GLU A 33 -26.92 48.57 -7.40
C GLU A 33 -27.20 48.00 -5.99
N VAL A 34 -27.00 46.70 -5.79
CA VAL A 34 -27.05 46.03 -4.47
C VAL A 34 -26.08 46.65 -3.47
N VAL A 35 -24.81 46.87 -3.85
CA VAL A 35 -23.79 47.47 -2.98
C VAL A 35 -24.09 48.94 -2.65
N THR A 36 -24.75 49.69 -3.53
CA THR A 36 -25.19 51.07 -3.21
C THR A 36 -26.39 51.15 -2.28
N ASN A 37 -27.17 50.08 -2.10
CA ASN A 37 -28.44 50.10 -1.36
C ASN A 37 -28.28 49.67 0.11
N GLY A 38 -27.25 50.20 0.79
CA GLY A 38 -26.68 49.62 2.01
C GLY A 38 -27.46 49.73 3.33
N ASP A 39 -28.65 50.34 3.38
CA ASP A 39 -29.32 50.70 4.66
C ASP A 39 -30.86 50.52 4.74
N GLU A 40 -31.58 50.12 3.68
CA GLU A 40 -33.04 49.92 3.74
C GLU A 40 -33.54 48.59 3.13
N ASN A 41 -34.59 48.05 3.74
CA ASN A 41 -35.07 46.67 3.61
C ASN A 41 -35.85 46.39 2.30
N ARG A 42 -35.20 46.56 1.13
CA ARG A 42 -35.74 46.19 -0.19
C ARG A 42 -34.91 45.08 -0.85
N MET A 43 -35.51 43.91 -1.04
CA MET A 43 -34.94 42.87 -1.92
C MET A 43 -34.88 43.36 -3.37
N ILE A 44 -33.69 43.49 -3.94
CA ILE A 44 -33.49 43.66 -5.38
C ILE A 44 -33.38 42.27 -6.00
N THR A 45 -34.38 41.87 -6.79
CA THR A 45 -34.37 40.58 -7.51
C THR A 45 -33.34 40.57 -8.63
N PRO A 46 -32.51 39.51 -8.79
CA PRO A 46 -31.51 39.45 -9.83
C PRO A 46 -32.12 39.38 -11.25
N PRO A 47 -31.44 39.90 -12.28
CA PRO A 47 -31.91 39.85 -13.66
C PRO A 47 -31.97 38.41 -14.19
N SER A 48 -33.02 38.08 -14.95
CA SER A 48 -33.23 36.74 -15.49
C SER A 48 -32.48 36.53 -16.82
N VAL A 49 -31.73 35.43 -16.89
CA VAL A 49 -30.87 35.12 -18.06
C VAL A 49 -31.69 34.43 -19.15
N ILE A 50 -32.35 35.22 -20.00
CA ILE A 50 -33.02 34.71 -21.21
C ILE A 50 -31.98 34.47 -22.31
N LEU A 51 -31.79 33.21 -22.70
CA LEU A 51 -31.16 32.86 -23.98
C LEU A 51 -32.20 32.99 -25.09
N LYS A 52 -31.92 33.82 -26.11
CA LYS A 52 -32.72 33.81 -27.35
C LYS A 52 -32.32 32.59 -28.18
N GLU A 53 -33.22 31.62 -28.33
CA GLU A 53 -33.11 30.65 -29.41
C GLU A 53 -33.21 31.38 -30.77
N LEU A 54 -32.28 31.09 -31.68
CA LEU A 54 -32.22 31.74 -33.00
C LEU A 54 -32.61 30.74 -34.10
N GLY A 55 -33.78 30.93 -34.70
CA GLY A 55 -34.14 30.41 -36.02
C GLY A 55 -34.43 28.91 -36.13
N LYS A 56 -35.72 28.54 -36.16
CA LYS A 56 -36.17 27.33 -36.85
C LYS A 56 -36.17 27.57 -38.37
N VAL A 57 -36.04 26.49 -39.14
CA VAL A 57 -36.52 26.40 -40.53
C VAL A 57 -37.57 25.30 -40.59
N ASP A 58 -38.72 25.60 -41.19
CA ASP A 58 -39.93 24.79 -41.08
C ASP A 58 -40.07 23.65 -42.09
N LYS A 59 -40.81 22.61 -41.67
CA LYS A 59 -42.04 22.08 -42.31
C LYS A 59 -42.62 20.96 -41.42
N SER A 60 -43.78 21.15 -40.77
CA SER A 60 -45.17 21.04 -41.30
C SER A 60 -45.51 19.62 -41.76
N GLU A 61 -46.59 18.94 -41.37
CA GLU A 61 -47.79 19.17 -40.51
C GLU A 61 -48.25 17.77 -40.02
N VAL A 62 -49.25 17.51 -39.15
CA VAL A 62 -50.54 18.17 -38.81
C VAL A 62 -50.85 17.96 -37.31
N SER A 63 -51.64 18.86 -36.69
CA SER A 63 -52.27 18.74 -35.34
C SER A 63 -53.45 17.74 -35.31
N GLY A 64 -54.20 17.46 -34.24
CA GLY A 64 -54.32 17.89 -32.82
C GLY A 64 -55.27 16.87 -32.11
N GLU A 65 -55.63 16.91 -30.82
CA GLU A 65 -55.82 18.03 -29.88
C GLU A 65 -55.24 17.74 -28.47
N ILE A 66 -55.48 18.64 -27.51
CA ILE A 66 -54.75 18.75 -26.23
C ILE A 66 -55.72 18.70 -25.03
N SER A 67 -55.36 17.97 -23.96
CA SER A 67 -55.73 18.39 -22.59
C SER A 67 -54.75 17.91 -21.50
N LYS A 68 -54.05 18.89 -20.91
CA LYS A 68 -53.52 18.97 -19.53
C LYS A 68 -52.85 17.74 -18.89
N MET A 69 -51.55 17.88 -18.61
CA MET A 69 -50.91 17.34 -17.39
C MET A 69 -50.04 18.42 -16.73
N GLU A 70 -49.68 18.20 -15.47
CA GLU A 70 -49.12 19.21 -14.56
C GLU A 70 -47.58 19.22 -14.52
N GLU A 71 -47.02 20.03 -13.63
CA GLU A 71 -45.62 20.48 -13.63
C GLU A 71 -44.58 19.36 -13.47
N LEU A 72 -43.57 19.36 -14.34
CA LEU A 72 -42.33 18.58 -14.19
C LEU A 72 -41.12 19.49 -14.40
N GLY A 73 -40.40 19.79 -13.31
CA GLY A 73 -39.22 20.64 -13.34
C GLY A 73 -37.98 19.92 -13.88
N PHE A 74 -37.41 20.43 -14.97
CA PHE A 74 -36.14 19.93 -15.51
C PHE A 74 -34.95 20.52 -14.75
N MET A 75 -34.27 19.69 -13.96
CA MET A 75 -32.94 19.99 -13.42
C MET A 75 -31.85 19.46 -14.38
N ASN A 76 -31.32 20.34 -15.23
CA ASN A 76 -30.10 20.06 -15.98
C ASN A 76 -28.88 20.21 -15.07
N GLY A 77 -28.16 19.13 -14.81
CA GLY A 77 -27.06 19.10 -13.84
C GLY A 77 -25.85 19.94 -14.24
N ARG A 78 -25.51 20.94 -13.42
CA ARG A 78 -24.16 21.47 -13.27
C ARG A 78 -23.86 21.70 -11.79
N TYR A 79 -22.65 21.30 -11.38
CA TYR A 79 -21.93 21.62 -10.13
C TYR A 79 -22.72 22.19 -8.94
N THR A 80 -22.88 21.36 -7.91
CA THR A 80 -23.11 21.78 -6.52
C THR A 80 -21.90 21.36 -5.67
N PRO A 81 -21.41 22.20 -4.73
CA PRO A 81 -20.22 21.87 -3.94
C PRO A 81 -20.55 20.87 -2.82
N MET A 82 -20.10 19.62 -2.97
CA MET A 82 -20.38 18.53 -2.01
C MET A 82 -19.49 18.55 -0.74
N TRP A 83 -19.39 19.70 -0.06
CA TRP A 83 -18.84 19.79 1.30
C TRP A 83 -19.62 20.83 2.10
N THR A 84 -20.83 20.46 2.50
CA THR A 84 -21.55 21.06 3.63
C THR A 84 -21.81 19.95 4.64
N GLU A 85 -21.18 20.03 5.81
CA GLU A 85 -21.41 19.06 6.89
C GLU A 85 -22.86 19.15 7.38
N GLY A 86 -23.42 18.01 7.78
CA GLY A 86 -24.82 17.92 8.20
C GLY A 86 -25.25 16.49 8.47
N ASP A 87 -25.12 16.07 9.74
CA ASP A 87 -25.48 14.73 10.20
C ASP A 87 -26.89 14.28 9.77
N ARG A 88 -26.96 13.06 9.22
CA ARG A 88 -28.08 12.13 9.43
C ARG A 88 -27.65 10.68 9.25
N SER A 89 -27.85 9.90 10.30
CA SER A 89 -27.90 8.44 10.27
C SER A 89 -28.91 7.95 9.23
N VAL A 90 -28.51 6.99 8.40
CA VAL A 90 -29.40 6.31 7.44
C VAL A 90 -29.78 4.94 7.98
N ASP A 91 -30.97 4.84 8.57
CA ASP A 91 -31.59 3.56 8.89
C ASP A 91 -32.01 2.79 7.63
N PHE A 92 -32.07 1.47 7.74
CA PHE A 92 -32.54 0.58 6.67
C PHE A 92 -34.02 0.80 6.36
N LEU A 93 -34.36 1.11 5.09
CA LEU A 93 -35.64 0.72 4.49
C LEU A 93 -35.48 0.26 3.04
N SER A 94 -36.24 -0.77 2.69
CA SER A 94 -36.23 -1.45 1.39
C SER A 94 -37.53 -1.25 0.62
N PHE A 95 -37.47 -0.91 -0.67
CA PHE A 95 -38.43 -1.31 -1.72
C PHE A 95 -37.65 -1.32 -3.07
N SER A 96 -37.68 -2.34 -3.94
CA SER A 96 -38.80 -2.97 -4.66
C SER A 96 -39.50 -2.04 -5.66
N GLY A 97 -39.28 -2.27 -6.96
CA GLY A 97 -40.02 -1.64 -8.06
C GLY A 97 -39.30 -1.74 -9.39
N ALA A 98 -39.69 -2.67 -10.26
CA ALA A 98 -39.10 -2.83 -11.60
C ALA A 98 -39.98 -2.17 -12.68
N SER A 99 -39.38 -1.32 -13.51
CA SER A 99 -40.01 -0.78 -14.73
C SER A 99 -39.01 -0.74 -15.88
N LYS A 100 -39.29 -1.46 -16.98
CA LYS A 100 -38.48 -1.43 -18.20
C LYS A 100 -38.81 -0.18 -19.02
N SER A 101 -37.83 0.70 -19.25
CA SER A 101 -37.88 1.71 -20.30
C SER A 101 -36.67 1.57 -21.22
N ARG A 102 -36.80 2.02 -22.49
CA ARG A 102 -35.72 2.00 -23.48
C ARG A 102 -35.18 3.42 -23.59
N TYR A 103 -33.88 3.63 -23.38
CA TYR A 103 -33.21 4.87 -23.79
C TYR A 103 -31.87 4.60 -24.46
N SER A 104 -31.52 5.52 -25.35
CA SER A 104 -30.33 5.48 -26.21
C SER A 104 -29.05 5.80 -25.44
N SER A 105 -27.97 5.10 -25.79
CA SER A 105 -26.61 5.35 -25.29
C SER A 105 -26.13 6.78 -25.62
N PRO A 106 -25.61 7.55 -24.65
CA PRO A 106 -24.88 8.78 -24.93
C PRO A 106 -23.48 8.45 -25.52
N SER A 107 -23.06 9.16 -26.55
CA SER A 107 -21.77 8.97 -27.21
C SER A 107 -20.65 9.71 -26.47
N TYR A 108 -19.75 8.97 -25.82
CA TYR A 108 -18.52 9.52 -25.23
C TYR A 108 -17.37 9.60 -26.26
N PRO A 109 -16.44 10.57 -26.13
CA PRO A 109 -15.32 10.72 -27.05
C PRO A 109 -14.28 9.61 -26.89
N GLN A 110 -14.16 8.72 -27.87
CA GLN A 110 -13.07 7.73 -27.90
C GLN A 110 -11.71 8.40 -28.12
N ARG A 111 -10.77 8.21 -27.18
CA ARG A 111 -9.33 8.39 -27.40
C ARG A 111 -8.51 7.09 -27.37
N VAL A 112 -9.17 5.94 -27.25
CA VAL A 112 -8.53 4.61 -27.32
C VAL A 112 -8.99 3.91 -28.60
N SER A 113 -8.10 3.79 -29.59
CA SER A 113 -8.34 3.09 -30.86
C SER A 113 -7.90 1.62 -30.77
N PRO A 114 -8.80 0.63 -30.93
CA PRO A 114 -8.49 -0.78 -30.68
C PRO A 114 -7.80 -1.50 -31.85
N GLU A 115 -6.70 -0.94 -32.39
CA GLU A 115 -5.96 -1.53 -33.53
C GLU A 115 -4.42 -1.54 -33.38
N THR A 116 -3.86 -2.38 -32.50
CA THR A 116 -2.46 -2.84 -32.67
C THR A 116 -2.20 -4.27 -32.15
N ILE A 117 -2.90 -5.25 -32.72
CA ILE A 117 -2.43 -6.65 -32.70
C ILE A 117 -2.31 -7.16 -34.14
N LYS A 118 -1.17 -6.87 -34.77
CA LYS A 118 -0.73 -7.55 -36.01
C LYS A 118 0.38 -8.52 -35.65
N SER A 119 0.12 -9.80 -35.85
CA SER A 119 1.06 -10.89 -35.58
C SER A 119 2.28 -10.80 -36.49
N ILE A 120 3.46 -10.52 -35.90
CA ILE A 120 4.74 -10.59 -36.61
C ILE A 120 5.09 -12.07 -36.82
N SER A 121 4.68 -12.60 -37.97
CA SER A 121 5.01 -13.96 -38.41
C SER A 121 6.48 -14.06 -38.83
N CYS A 122 7.36 -14.47 -37.91
CA CYS A 122 8.76 -14.70 -38.25
C CYS A 122 8.91 -16.03 -39.03
N ARG A 123 8.86 -15.95 -40.37
CA ARG A 123 9.26 -17.07 -41.23
C ARG A 123 10.80 -17.18 -41.27
N ARG A 124 11.36 -18.22 -40.68
CA ARG A 124 12.61 -18.84 -41.15
C ARG A 124 12.32 -20.25 -41.63
N SER A 125 13.00 -20.64 -42.71
CA SER A 125 12.71 -21.84 -43.49
C SER A 125 13.66 -22.98 -43.19
N THR A 126 13.13 -24.21 -43.26
CA THR A 126 13.83 -25.43 -43.69
C THR A 126 15.15 -25.80 -43.01
N ALA A 127 15.09 -26.76 -42.08
CA ALA A 127 15.60 -28.12 -42.34
C ALA A 127 15.06 -29.14 -41.31
N PHE A 128 14.43 -30.21 -41.79
CA PHE A 128 14.21 -31.45 -41.04
C PHE A 128 14.69 -32.62 -41.92
N PRO A 129 15.47 -33.57 -41.39
CA PRO A 129 15.44 -34.95 -41.86
C PRO A 129 14.24 -35.69 -41.22
N THR A 130 13.70 -36.69 -41.91
CA THR A 130 12.46 -37.40 -41.54
C THR A 130 12.74 -38.77 -40.88
N SER A 131 11.65 -39.47 -40.51
CA SER A 131 11.55 -40.89 -40.07
C SER A 131 11.72 -41.17 -38.57
N LEU A 132 11.06 -42.17 -37.96
CA LEU A 132 9.88 -42.99 -38.33
C LEU A 132 9.38 -43.74 -37.06
N ASN A 133 8.07 -44.02 -36.94
CA ASN A 133 7.47 -45.01 -36.00
C ASN A 133 7.64 -44.71 -34.48
N SER A 134 6.92 -45.35 -33.54
CA SER A 134 5.56 -45.94 -33.50
C SER A 134 5.17 -46.21 -32.04
N ASP A 135 3.85 -46.30 -31.77
CA ASP A 135 3.15 -47.00 -30.66
C ASP A 135 3.95 -47.56 -29.46
N SER A 136 3.61 -47.10 -28.24
CA SER A 136 3.30 -47.99 -27.08
C SER A 136 2.98 -47.19 -25.80
N GLU A 137 1.89 -47.54 -25.10
CA GLU A 137 1.81 -47.45 -23.63
C GLU A 137 2.57 -48.64 -23.01
N PRO A 138 3.01 -48.58 -21.74
CA PRO A 138 2.08 -48.94 -20.66
C PRO A 138 2.19 -48.11 -19.35
N GLU A 139 1.01 -47.87 -18.78
CA GLU A 139 0.57 -48.23 -17.41
C GLU A 139 1.59 -48.73 -16.33
N LEU A 140 1.22 -48.46 -15.05
CA LEU A 140 1.67 -49.06 -13.77
C LEU A 140 3.07 -48.68 -13.20
N SER A 141 3.35 -48.82 -11.89
CA SER A 141 2.57 -48.61 -10.62
C SER A 141 3.49 -48.84 -9.39
N LEU A 142 3.14 -48.27 -8.22
CA LEU A 142 3.68 -48.60 -6.86
C LEU A 142 5.21 -48.35 -6.65
N GLU A 143 5.81 -48.31 -5.46
CA GLU A 143 5.37 -47.99 -4.08
C GLU A 143 6.61 -47.50 -3.26
N ASP A 144 6.37 -46.93 -2.08
CA ASP A 144 7.22 -46.80 -0.89
C ASP A 144 8.76 -46.98 -0.98
N ASN A 145 9.52 -46.02 -0.41
CA ASN A 145 9.99 -46.20 0.98
C ASN A 145 10.57 -44.93 1.66
N MET A 146 10.83 -45.05 2.98
CA MET A 146 11.19 -43.97 3.90
C MET A 146 12.71 -43.63 3.98
N ALA A 147 12.98 -42.57 4.75
CA ALA A 147 14.08 -42.47 5.73
C ALA A 147 15.45 -41.84 5.36
N SER A 148 15.48 -40.51 5.48
CA SER A 148 16.29 -39.79 6.51
C SER A 148 17.81 -39.58 6.37
N SER A 149 18.21 -38.40 6.87
CA SER A 149 19.53 -38.05 7.46
C SER A 149 20.72 -37.82 6.52
N GLY A 150 21.75 -37.14 7.03
CA GLY A 150 23.06 -36.97 6.39
C GLY A 150 23.40 -35.54 5.96
N ALA A 151 23.75 -34.67 6.90
CA ALA A 151 24.41 -33.40 6.60
C ALA A 151 25.93 -33.55 6.70
N SER A 152 26.67 -33.05 5.70
CA SER A 152 28.08 -32.67 5.85
C SER A 152 28.52 -31.71 4.73
N SER A 153 29.50 -30.86 5.05
CA SER A 153 30.02 -29.76 4.22
C SER A 153 31.30 -30.17 3.44
N SER A 154 32.01 -29.17 2.89
CA SER A 154 33.30 -29.24 2.17
C SER A 154 33.24 -29.79 0.73
N SER A 155 34.01 -29.27 -0.24
CA SER A 155 34.82 -28.03 -0.28
C SER A 155 35.14 -27.64 -1.73
N CYS A 156 35.52 -26.37 -1.96
CA CYS A 156 36.13 -25.96 -3.23
C CYS A 156 37.50 -26.59 -3.45
N SER A 157 37.88 -26.79 -4.71
CA SER A 157 39.28 -26.88 -5.13
C SER A 157 39.40 -26.45 -6.59
N GLU A 158 40.13 -25.37 -6.83
CA GLU A 158 40.52 -24.93 -8.18
C GLU A 158 41.69 -25.79 -8.70
N SER A 159 41.89 -25.82 -10.02
CA SER A 159 43.17 -26.19 -10.61
C SER A 159 43.30 -25.60 -12.02
N GLU A 160 44.24 -24.68 -12.19
CA GLU A 160 44.62 -24.11 -13.48
C GLU A 160 45.45 -25.11 -14.30
N ALA A 161 45.53 -24.89 -15.62
CA ALA A 161 46.58 -25.44 -16.47
C ALA A 161 46.83 -24.48 -17.66
N GLU A 162 48.11 -24.20 -17.94
CA GLU A 162 48.56 -23.18 -18.89
C GLU A 162 48.65 -23.72 -20.33
N ILE A 163 48.89 -22.83 -21.32
CA ILE A 163 50.01 -22.95 -22.27
C ILE A 163 50.23 -21.65 -23.10
N GLU A 164 51.52 -21.33 -23.22
CA GLU A 164 52.29 -20.48 -24.15
C GLU A 164 51.74 -20.22 -25.58
N GLU A 165 52.25 -19.30 -26.42
CA GLU A 165 53.05 -18.04 -26.30
C GLU A 165 53.27 -17.54 -27.76
N ASN A 166 53.14 -16.25 -28.09
CA ASN A 166 54.18 -15.46 -28.83
C ASN A 166 53.80 -14.06 -29.37
N ASN A 167 54.58 -13.09 -28.88
CA ASN A 167 55.13 -11.90 -29.55
C ASN A 167 54.93 -11.68 -31.08
N ARG A 168 54.59 -10.42 -31.44
CA ARG A 168 55.48 -9.54 -32.23
C ARG A 168 55.08 -8.04 -32.21
N LYS A 169 56.02 -7.17 -32.59
CA LYS A 169 55.97 -5.70 -32.40
C LYS A 169 55.79 -4.90 -33.70
N MET A 170 55.05 -3.80 -33.58
CA MET A 170 55.32 -2.44 -34.11
C MET A 170 55.73 -2.20 -35.59
N ALA A 171 54.79 -1.55 -36.31
CA ALA A 171 54.90 -0.16 -36.80
C ALA A 171 55.25 0.17 -38.28
N LEU A 172 54.87 1.42 -38.62
CA LEU A 172 55.34 2.34 -39.69
C LEU A 172 54.41 2.62 -40.91
N PHE A 173 53.96 3.88 -40.94
CA PHE A 173 53.68 4.78 -42.08
C PHE A 173 52.51 4.58 -43.09
N GLU A 174 51.56 5.51 -42.98
CA GLU A 174 50.88 6.28 -44.06
C GLU A 174 51.84 6.78 -45.19
N PRO A 175 51.41 7.19 -46.42
CA PRO A 175 50.28 8.13 -46.61
C PRO A 175 49.50 8.23 -47.96
N THR A 176 48.38 8.98 -47.90
CA THR A 176 47.79 9.90 -48.92
C THR A 176 47.26 9.43 -50.30
N GLN A 177 46.08 9.99 -50.62
CA GLN A 177 45.57 10.40 -51.96
C GLN A 177 45.18 9.29 -52.99
N SER A 178 44.16 9.45 -53.86
CA SER A 178 43.05 10.44 -53.94
C SER A 178 41.98 10.05 -55.01
N GLU A 179 40.85 10.78 -55.01
CA GLU A 179 39.97 11.10 -56.18
C GLU A 179 38.87 10.15 -56.73
N THR A 180 37.82 10.84 -57.26
CA THR A 180 36.90 10.49 -58.36
C THR A 180 35.65 9.57 -58.21
N GLN A 181 34.51 10.22 -57.90
CA GLN A 181 33.40 10.54 -58.85
C GLN A 181 32.51 9.45 -59.53
N LYS A 182 31.19 9.58 -59.28
CA LYS A 182 30.09 10.08 -60.20
C LYS A 182 28.90 9.17 -60.62
N GLN A 183 27.71 9.82 -60.54
CA GLN A 183 26.54 9.76 -61.47
C GLN A 183 25.66 8.49 -61.49
N LYS A 184 24.36 8.54 -61.86
CA LYS A 184 23.46 9.57 -62.47
C LYS A 184 22.00 9.30 -61.96
N GLN A 185 21.08 10.24 -61.69
CA GLN A 185 20.34 11.19 -62.58
C GLN A 185 19.70 10.51 -63.83
N ALA A 186 18.53 10.88 -64.36
CA ALA A 186 17.85 12.19 -64.57
C ALA A 186 16.32 11.91 -64.85
N THR A 187 15.31 12.74 -65.21
CA THR A 187 14.86 14.18 -65.27
C THR A 187 13.46 14.15 -65.99
N VAL A 188 12.57 15.16 -66.18
CA VAL A 188 12.47 16.63 -66.01
C VAL A 188 10.95 17.04 -65.93
N ALA A 189 10.60 18.34 -65.96
CA ALA A 189 9.28 18.96 -66.21
C ALA A 189 8.38 19.20 -64.97
N ASP A 190 8.06 20.41 -64.49
CA ASP A 190 7.91 21.79 -65.07
C ASP A 190 6.52 22.06 -65.71
N PHE A 191 5.87 23.25 -65.65
CA PHE A 191 6.35 24.63 -65.35
C PHE A 191 5.23 25.57 -64.81
N SER A 192 5.51 26.39 -63.77
CA SER A 192 4.94 27.75 -63.49
C SER A 192 3.41 27.93 -63.24
N SER A 193 2.87 29.03 -62.66
CA SER A 193 3.41 30.37 -62.32
C SER A 193 2.63 31.08 -61.18
N THR A 194 3.32 31.93 -60.38
CA THR A 194 2.80 33.08 -59.54
C THR A 194 1.76 32.79 -58.44
N SER A 195 1.68 33.46 -57.28
CA SER A 195 2.38 34.61 -56.63
C SER A 195 1.82 34.76 -55.19
N SER A 196 2.39 35.40 -54.17
CA SER A 196 3.71 36.06 -53.91
C SER A 196 3.81 36.43 -52.41
N GLU A 197 4.97 36.92 -51.94
CA GLU A 197 5.25 37.48 -50.58
C GLU A 197 5.21 36.48 -49.38
N HIS A 198 6.07 36.57 -48.36
CA HIS A 198 7.41 37.18 -48.32
C HIS A 198 8.30 36.45 -47.30
N SER A 199 9.48 36.01 -47.74
CA SER A 199 10.60 35.60 -46.87
C SER A 199 11.82 36.47 -47.17
N MET A 200 12.72 36.63 -46.21
CA MET A 200 14.15 36.75 -46.52
C MET A 200 14.99 35.95 -45.52
N ALA A 201 15.81 35.06 -46.06
CA ALA A 201 17.01 34.53 -45.44
C ALA A 201 18.24 35.18 -46.10
N ASP A 202 19.44 34.90 -45.61
CA ASP A 202 20.68 35.57 -45.97
C ASP A 202 21.10 35.48 -47.44
N THR A 203 21.88 36.47 -47.90
CA THR A 203 22.93 36.42 -48.94
C THR A 203 23.49 37.84 -49.14
N ASP A 204 24.78 38.07 -49.42
CA ASP A 204 26.00 37.29 -49.18
C ASP A 204 27.20 38.26 -49.18
N ASN A 205 28.29 37.94 -48.48
CA ASN A 205 29.64 38.50 -48.73
C ASN A 205 30.70 37.86 -47.80
N SER A 206 31.48 36.94 -48.37
CA SER A 206 32.80 36.55 -47.84
C SER A 206 33.86 37.67 -48.06
N PRO A 207 35.09 37.62 -47.47
CA PRO A 207 35.65 36.57 -46.60
C PRO A 207 36.40 37.06 -45.33
N GLY A 208 36.52 36.16 -44.34
CA GLY A 208 37.68 36.09 -43.43
C GLY A 208 37.55 36.73 -42.02
N GLY A 209 38.10 36.02 -41.02
CA GLY A 209 38.45 36.54 -39.69
C GLY A 209 37.30 36.87 -38.72
N GLY A 210 36.98 35.98 -37.76
CA GLY A 210 35.92 36.31 -36.78
C GLY A 210 35.58 35.29 -35.67
N LYS A 211 36.42 34.30 -35.35
CA LYS A 211 36.08 33.26 -34.34
C LYS A 211 36.11 33.70 -32.86
N HIS A 212 36.19 34.99 -32.56
CA HIS A 212 36.37 35.52 -31.19
C HIS A 212 35.48 36.72 -30.83
N THR A 213 34.53 37.10 -31.67
CA THR A 213 33.59 38.21 -31.40
C THR A 213 32.32 37.72 -30.69
N PRO A 214 31.89 38.34 -29.58
CA PRO A 214 30.63 38.00 -28.91
C PRO A 214 29.40 38.39 -29.75
N PRO A 215 28.26 37.69 -29.59
CA PRO A 215 26.96 38.11 -30.09
C PRO A 215 26.62 39.55 -29.66
N ARG A 216 25.98 40.32 -30.54
CA ARG A 216 25.65 41.74 -30.25
C ARG A 216 24.76 41.89 -29.02
N ASP A 217 23.84 40.96 -28.80
CA ASP A 217 22.90 40.97 -27.66
C ASP A 217 23.58 40.66 -26.32
N PHE A 218 24.85 40.25 -26.33
CA PHE A 218 25.67 40.07 -25.13
C PHE A 218 26.53 41.30 -24.80
N VAL A 219 26.53 42.33 -25.66
CA VAL A 219 27.37 43.52 -25.54
C VAL A 219 26.54 44.75 -25.18
N CYS A 220 26.97 45.51 -24.17
CA CYS A 220 26.30 46.74 -23.77
C CYS A 220 26.46 47.84 -24.84
N PRO A 221 25.36 48.42 -25.36
CA PRO A 221 25.45 49.47 -26.38
C PRO A 221 26.07 50.81 -25.91
N ILE A 222 26.28 51.01 -24.60
CA ILE A 222 26.97 52.19 -24.06
C ILE A 222 28.47 51.95 -23.94
N THR A 223 28.89 50.82 -23.34
CA THR A 223 30.31 50.54 -23.05
C THR A 223 31.03 49.77 -24.15
N SER A 224 30.29 49.15 -25.07
CA SER A 224 30.81 48.20 -26.07
C SER A 224 31.56 46.99 -25.46
N HIS A 225 31.31 46.68 -24.19
CA HIS A 225 31.83 45.50 -23.50
C HIS A 225 30.72 44.47 -23.26
N ILE A 226 31.10 43.19 -23.08
CA ILE A 226 30.16 42.13 -22.70
C ILE A 226 29.54 42.47 -21.34
N PHE A 227 28.23 42.23 -21.16
CA PHE A 227 27.58 42.49 -19.87
C PHE A 227 28.14 41.61 -18.75
N ASP A 228 28.36 42.23 -17.59
CA ASP A 228 28.64 41.53 -16.33
C ASP A 228 27.48 41.71 -15.33
N ASP A 229 26.71 42.79 -15.40
CA ASP A 229 25.42 42.95 -14.72
C ASP A 229 24.36 43.62 -15.63
N PRO A 230 23.76 42.85 -16.57
CA PRO A 230 22.78 43.38 -17.52
C PRO A 230 21.47 43.80 -16.85
N VAL A 231 20.97 44.98 -17.20
CA VAL A 231 19.69 45.54 -16.74
C VAL A 231 18.85 45.94 -17.95
N THR A 232 17.69 45.32 -18.10
CA THR A 232 16.73 45.64 -19.17
C THR A 232 15.76 46.72 -18.68
N LEU A 233 15.63 47.81 -19.43
CA LEU A 233 14.68 48.89 -19.13
C LEU A 233 13.28 48.57 -19.65
N GLU A 234 12.29 49.35 -19.22
CA GLU A 234 10.89 49.31 -19.72
C GLU A 234 10.77 49.48 -21.25
N THR A 235 11.80 50.02 -21.90
CA THR A 235 11.92 50.18 -23.37
C THR A 235 12.42 48.92 -24.09
N GLY A 236 12.57 47.80 -23.37
CA GLY A 236 13.11 46.53 -23.87
C GLY A 236 14.63 46.50 -24.08
N GLN A 237 15.31 47.64 -23.97
CA GLN A 237 16.76 47.73 -24.20
C GLN A 237 17.56 47.39 -22.94
N THR A 238 18.66 46.65 -23.13
CA THR A 238 19.50 46.15 -22.04
C THR A 238 20.84 46.89 -21.98
N TYR A 239 21.24 47.29 -20.78
CA TYR A 239 22.44 48.07 -20.50
C TYR A 239 23.21 47.49 -19.30
N GLU A 240 24.53 47.70 -19.26
CA GLU A 240 25.34 47.36 -18.09
C GLU A 240 24.97 48.30 -16.93
N ARG A 241 24.69 47.76 -15.73
CA ARG A 241 24.07 48.50 -14.62
C ARG A 241 24.76 49.84 -14.36
N ARG A 242 26.09 49.83 -14.27
CA ARG A 242 26.90 51.04 -14.00
C ARG A 242 26.73 52.11 -15.07
N ALA A 243 26.74 51.71 -16.34
CA ALA A 243 26.69 52.62 -17.48
C ALA A 243 25.34 53.33 -17.63
N ILE A 244 24.24 52.60 -17.39
CA ILE A 244 22.90 53.21 -17.38
C ILE A 244 22.63 53.99 -16.08
N GLN A 245 23.24 53.61 -14.95
CA GLN A 245 23.19 54.40 -13.73
C GLN A 245 23.87 55.77 -13.93
N GLU A 246 25.10 55.81 -14.44
CA GLU A 246 25.78 57.07 -14.77
C GLU A 246 24.99 57.92 -15.78
N TRP A 247 24.31 57.30 -16.74
CA TRP A 247 23.47 58.01 -17.71
C TRP A 247 22.29 58.74 -17.03
N LEU A 248 21.61 58.07 -16.09
CA LEU A 248 20.53 58.65 -15.29
C LEU A 248 21.05 59.72 -14.30
N GLU A 249 22.18 59.47 -13.63
CA GLU A 249 22.80 60.39 -12.67
C GLU A 249 23.28 61.69 -13.34
N ARG A 250 23.63 61.66 -14.63
CA ARG A 250 23.90 62.85 -15.46
C ARG A 250 22.64 63.64 -15.85
N GLY A 251 21.47 63.29 -15.31
CA GLY A 251 20.20 64.01 -15.48
C GLY A 251 19.35 63.61 -16.69
N ASN A 252 19.70 62.54 -17.41
CA ASN A 252 18.95 62.11 -18.59
C ASN A 252 17.72 61.28 -18.18
N SER A 253 16.51 61.79 -18.43
CA SER A 253 15.24 61.08 -18.17
C SER A 253 14.76 60.22 -19.36
N THR A 254 15.70 59.72 -20.17
CA THR A 254 15.44 59.18 -21.51
C THR A 254 16.36 57.99 -21.81
N CYS A 255 15.82 56.97 -22.49
CA CYS A 255 16.55 55.78 -22.90
C CYS A 255 17.64 56.12 -23.94
N PRO A 256 18.92 55.73 -23.74
CA PRO A 256 20.04 56.10 -24.62
C PRO A 256 19.80 55.81 -26.12
N ILE A 257 19.26 54.63 -26.44
CA ILE A 257 19.02 54.18 -27.82
C ILE A 257 17.65 54.64 -28.33
N THR A 258 16.56 54.25 -27.65
CA THR A 258 15.20 54.47 -28.17
C THR A 258 14.71 55.91 -27.99
N ARG A 259 15.41 56.72 -27.18
CA ARG A 259 15.06 58.12 -26.81
C ARG A 259 13.69 58.30 -26.17
N GLN A 260 12.98 57.21 -25.88
CA GLN A 260 11.73 57.21 -25.14
C GLN A 260 12.00 57.71 -23.71
N LYS A 261 11.07 58.50 -23.19
CA LYS A 261 11.13 58.98 -21.80
C LYS A 261 10.92 57.80 -20.85
N LEU A 262 11.76 57.72 -19.81
CA LEU A 262 11.64 56.70 -18.78
C LEU A 262 10.66 57.17 -17.70
N ASN A 263 9.77 56.28 -17.26
CA ASN A 263 8.75 56.56 -16.25
C ASN A 263 9.30 56.43 -14.82
N CYS A 264 10.37 55.64 -14.64
CA CYS A 264 11.07 55.48 -13.37
C CYS A 264 12.58 55.71 -13.53
N THR A 265 13.20 56.37 -12.54
CA THR A 265 14.66 56.55 -12.44
C THR A 265 15.35 55.48 -11.59
N GLN A 266 14.58 54.56 -10.96
CA GLN A 266 15.16 53.39 -10.31
C GLN A 266 15.44 52.30 -11.34
N LEU A 267 16.67 51.76 -11.32
CA LEU A 267 17.07 50.70 -12.24
C LEU A 267 16.46 49.35 -11.84
N PRO A 268 15.89 48.58 -12.80
CA PRO A 268 15.41 47.23 -12.55
C PRO A 268 16.46 46.25 -11.96
N LYS A 269 15.96 45.14 -11.44
CA LYS A 269 16.78 43.98 -11.06
C LYS A 269 17.52 43.42 -12.29
N THR A 270 18.64 42.75 -12.06
CA THR A 270 19.49 42.18 -13.12
C THR A 270 18.73 41.16 -13.96
N ASN A 271 18.95 41.17 -15.27
CA ASN A 271 18.44 40.16 -16.19
C ASN A 271 19.25 38.87 -16.04
N TYR A 272 18.85 38.03 -15.07
CA TYR A 272 19.53 36.78 -14.76
C TYR A 272 19.52 35.76 -15.92
N VAL A 273 18.53 35.82 -16.83
CA VAL A 273 18.48 34.97 -18.01
C VAL A 273 19.64 35.31 -18.96
N LEU A 274 19.79 36.58 -19.32
CA LEU A 274 20.91 37.03 -20.16
C LEU A 274 22.26 36.80 -19.46
N LYS A 275 22.33 37.00 -18.14
CA LYS A 275 23.55 36.75 -17.35
C LYS A 275 23.95 35.25 -17.35
N ARG A 276 22.99 34.31 -17.32
CA ARG A 276 23.25 32.86 -17.48
C ARG A 276 23.69 32.51 -18.90
N LEU A 277 23.04 33.07 -19.93
CA LEU A 277 23.42 32.85 -21.34
C LEU A 277 24.85 33.33 -21.62
N ILE A 278 25.23 34.49 -21.08
CA ILE A 278 26.59 35.04 -21.20
C ILE A 278 27.60 34.19 -20.42
N ALA A 279 27.25 33.64 -19.25
CA ALA A 279 28.12 32.72 -18.52
C ALA A 279 28.41 31.45 -19.33
N SER A 280 27.36 30.79 -19.84
CA SER A 280 27.52 29.58 -20.67
C SER A 280 28.29 29.86 -21.96
N TRP A 281 28.11 31.03 -22.59
CA TRP A 281 28.91 31.43 -23.75
C TRP A 281 30.39 31.70 -23.40
N LYS A 282 30.66 32.31 -22.24
CA LYS A 282 32.04 32.51 -21.72
C LYS A 282 32.73 31.17 -21.45
N GLU A 283 32.02 30.20 -20.87
CA GLU A 283 32.50 28.82 -20.65
C GLU A 283 32.81 28.08 -21.96
N GLN A 284 31.99 28.26 -22.99
CA GLN A 284 32.19 27.65 -24.32
C GLN A 284 33.30 28.34 -25.16
N ASN A 285 33.71 29.56 -24.82
CA ASN A 285 34.66 30.37 -25.60
C ASN A 285 35.85 30.92 -24.76
N PRO A 286 36.58 30.07 -24.01
CA PRO A 286 37.59 30.53 -23.05
C PRO A 286 38.80 31.24 -23.70
N ALA A 287 39.03 31.02 -25.00
CA ALA A 287 40.18 31.57 -25.74
C ALA A 287 40.10 33.09 -26.02
N GLY A 288 38.99 33.77 -25.70
CA GLY A 288 38.82 35.21 -25.94
C GLY A 288 39.49 36.15 -24.92
N MET A 289 40.02 35.63 -23.81
CA MET A 289 40.41 36.41 -22.62
C MET A 289 41.85 36.95 -22.64
N LEU A 290 42.27 37.66 -23.70
CA LEU A 290 43.64 38.20 -23.84
C LEU A 290 43.73 39.65 -24.37
N SER A 291 43.12 40.63 -23.68
CA SER A 291 43.46 42.08 -23.85
C SER A 291 42.84 43.07 -22.84
N ILE A 292 43.09 42.94 -21.53
CA ILE A 292 42.86 44.05 -20.56
C ILE A 292 44.07 44.17 -19.59
N PRO A 293 44.66 45.37 -19.38
CA PRO A 293 45.74 45.58 -18.40
C PRO A 293 45.26 45.51 -16.93
N PRO A 294 46.17 45.32 -15.95
CA PRO A 294 45.80 45.10 -14.55
C PRO A 294 45.66 46.40 -13.74
N GLU A 295 44.43 46.85 -13.47
CA GLU A 295 44.18 47.84 -12.40
C GLU A 295 43.04 47.42 -11.43
N THR A 296 43.40 47.36 -10.15
CA THR A 296 42.54 47.49 -8.95
C THR A 296 41.15 46.83 -8.94
N GLN A 297 41.08 45.57 -8.47
CA GLN A 297 39.81 45.02 -7.95
C GLN A 297 39.47 45.63 -6.58
N GLN A 298 38.35 46.36 -6.49
CA GLN A 298 37.69 46.60 -5.20
C GLN A 298 36.62 45.53 -4.95
N LYS A 299 36.95 44.50 -4.16
CA LYS A 299 35.95 43.64 -3.51
C LYS A 299 35.72 44.13 -2.07
N LYS A 300 34.45 44.33 -1.71
CA LYS A 300 34.06 44.51 -0.30
C LYS A 300 34.09 43.13 0.38
N THR A 301 34.81 43.03 1.49
CA THR A 301 34.77 41.90 2.43
C THR A 301 34.07 42.31 3.71
N GLY A 302 33.60 41.32 4.47
CA GLY A 302 33.06 41.52 5.81
C GLY A 302 32.52 40.22 6.41
N PRO A 303 32.85 39.85 7.67
CA PRO A 303 33.91 40.37 8.53
C PRO A 303 34.95 39.27 8.85
N SER A 304 36.01 39.16 8.04
CA SER A 304 37.18 38.34 8.39
C SER A 304 38.02 39.06 9.44
N PHE A 305 38.18 38.48 10.63
CA PHE A 305 39.20 38.93 11.58
C PHE A 305 40.60 38.68 10.99
N MET A 306 41.32 39.76 10.67
CA MET A 306 42.77 39.71 10.51
C MET A 306 43.42 40.79 11.36
N SER A 307 44.60 40.42 11.87
CA SER A 307 45.55 41.26 12.59
C SER A 307 45.79 42.61 11.90
N LYS A 308 45.68 43.70 12.67
CA LYS A 308 46.30 44.97 12.28
C LYS A 308 47.80 44.89 12.55
N GLU A 309 48.60 44.85 11.50
CA GLU A 309 49.96 45.39 11.61
C GLU A 309 49.86 46.90 11.85
N ILE A 310 50.68 47.41 12.78
CA ILE A 310 50.76 48.83 13.13
C ILE A 310 52.17 49.31 12.75
N PRO A 311 52.33 50.37 11.93
CA PRO A 311 53.65 50.89 11.61
C PRO A 311 54.35 51.38 12.88
N SER A 312 55.63 51.05 13.00
CA SER A 312 56.44 51.27 14.20
C SER A 312 56.46 52.75 14.63
N SER A 313 55.79 53.06 15.73
CA SER A 313 56.01 54.28 16.51
C SER A 313 56.50 53.89 17.90
N THR A 314 57.55 54.58 18.38
CA THR A 314 58.28 54.20 19.60
C THR A 314 57.48 54.53 20.86
N SER A 315 56.68 53.56 21.32
CA SER A 315 56.11 53.50 22.67
C SER A 315 56.97 52.58 23.55
N PRO A 316 57.28 52.94 24.81
CA PRO A 316 58.12 52.09 25.68
C PRO A 316 57.61 50.65 25.87
N ASN A 317 56.30 50.42 25.70
CA ASN A 317 55.69 49.10 25.93
C ASN A 317 55.94 48.10 24.78
N SER A 318 56.23 48.54 23.54
CA SER A 318 56.36 47.60 22.41
C SER A 318 57.65 46.77 22.49
N VAL A 319 58.74 47.36 22.99
CA VAL A 319 60.04 46.65 23.18
C VAL A 319 59.91 45.56 24.26
N ILE A 320 59.10 45.79 25.28
CA ILE A 320 58.84 44.82 26.36
C ILE A 320 58.00 43.65 25.84
N ILE A 321 57.00 43.91 24.99
CA ILE A 321 56.18 42.86 24.36
C ILE A 321 57.02 42.03 23.38
N GLN A 322 57.86 42.65 22.55
CA GLN A 322 58.70 41.90 21.60
C GLN A 322 59.71 41.00 22.33
N THR A 323 60.38 41.52 23.37
CA THR A 323 61.37 40.75 24.14
C THR A 323 60.77 39.65 25.01
N THR A 324 59.48 39.73 25.37
CA THR A 324 58.79 38.59 26.00
C THR A 324 58.42 37.49 25.00
N ILE A 325 58.05 37.84 23.76
CA ILE A 325 57.79 36.87 22.68
C ILE A 325 59.08 36.16 22.25
N ASP A 326 60.18 36.89 22.04
CA ASP A 326 61.49 36.29 21.76
C ASP A 326 61.95 35.34 22.90
N GLY A 327 61.58 35.67 24.15
CA GLY A 327 61.80 34.84 25.33
C GLY A 327 61.03 33.52 25.28
N THR A 328 59.71 33.56 25.08
CA THR A 328 58.87 32.35 25.05
C THR A 328 59.21 31.43 23.87
N ILE A 329 59.59 31.99 22.71
CA ILE A 329 60.09 31.19 21.58
C ILE A 329 61.42 30.50 21.92
N SER A 330 62.26 31.11 22.76
CA SER A 330 63.49 30.49 23.27
C SER A 330 63.21 29.35 24.26
N GLU A 331 62.23 29.52 25.14
CA GLU A 331 61.77 28.47 26.07
C GLU A 331 61.10 27.29 25.33
N LEU A 332 60.29 27.57 24.31
CA LEU A 332 59.74 26.54 23.42
C LEU A 332 60.84 25.79 22.66
N ARG A 333 61.88 26.48 22.17
CA ARG A 333 63.06 25.84 21.56
C ARG A 333 63.81 24.95 22.55
N LEU A 334 63.87 25.33 23.82
CA LEU A 334 64.44 24.49 24.88
C LEU A 334 63.58 23.24 25.11
N ALA A 335 62.25 23.36 25.25
CA ALA A 335 61.34 22.22 25.41
C ALA A 335 61.41 21.23 24.21
N ILE A 336 61.44 21.74 22.98
CA ILE A 336 61.61 20.93 21.76
C ILE A 336 63.00 20.27 21.72
N THR A 337 64.04 20.93 22.23
CA THR A 337 65.37 20.32 22.35
C THR A 337 65.37 19.20 23.39
N ASN A 338 64.72 19.41 24.55
CA ASN A 338 64.64 18.44 25.62
C ASN A 338 63.90 17.15 25.18
N ILE A 339 62.72 17.27 24.56
CA ILE A 339 61.97 16.10 24.07
C ILE A 339 62.69 15.35 22.93
N CYS A 340 63.51 16.05 22.14
CA CYS A 340 64.34 15.41 21.12
C CYS A 340 65.56 14.68 21.72
N MET A 341 66.22 15.28 22.72
CA MET A 341 67.56 14.89 23.17
C MET A 341 67.60 14.10 24.48
N SER A 342 66.54 14.09 25.29
CA SER A 342 66.53 13.31 26.54
C SER A 342 66.32 11.81 26.29
N GLU A 343 66.87 11.00 27.19
CA GLU A 343 66.63 9.56 27.33
C GLU A 343 65.74 9.27 28.56
N ILE A 344 65.29 10.31 29.28
CA ILE A 344 64.53 10.20 30.53
C ILE A 344 63.06 10.54 30.26
N LEU A 345 62.19 9.52 30.32
CA LEU A 345 60.75 9.65 30.03
C LEU A 345 60.10 10.85 30.75
N ASN A 346 60.31 10.99 32.05
CA ASN A 346 59.76 12.09 32.87
C ASN A 346 60.21 13.50 32.42
N GLU A 347 61.35 13.65 31.77
CA GLU A 347 61.76 14.94 31.18
C GLU A 347 61.01 15.22 29.87
N SER A 348 60.80 14.19 29.05
CA SER A 348 59.99 14.26 27.84
C SER A 348 58.50 14.50 28.15
N GLU A 349 57.95 13.83 29.16
CA GLU A 349 56.57 14.02 29.65
C GLU A 349 56.34 15.47 30.11
N MET A 350 57.25 16.03 30.91
CA MET A 350 57.19 17.44 31.30
C MET A 350 57.40 18.41 30.12
N ALA A 351 58.20 18.05 29.12
CA ALA A 351 58.37 18.84 27.91
C ALA A 351 57.10 18.86 27.04
N VAL A 352 56.33 17.76 26.95
CA VAL A 352 55.01 17.73 26.29
C VAL A 352 54.07 18.75 26.93
N LEU A 353 53.92 18.72 28.27
CA LEU A 353 53.02 19.63 28.99
C LEU A 353 53.44 21.10 28.84
N GLN A 354 54.74 21.39 28.73
CA GLN A 354 55.22 22.72 28.38
C GLN A 354 54.85 23.12 26.94
N ILE A 355 55.01 22.22 25.97
CA ILE A 355 54.65 22.47 24.55
C ILE A 355 53.13 22.66 24.39
N GLU A 356 52.28 21.87 25.07
CA GLU A 356 50.83 22.08 25.11
C GLU A 356 50.49 23.47 25.66
N ARG A 357 51.09 23.84 26.80
CA ARG A 357 50.86 25.16 27.39
C ARG A 357 51.27 26.29 26.45
N PHE A 358 52.42 26.19 25.79
CA PHE A 358 52.83 27.16 24.78
C PHE A 358 51.90 27.18 23.55
N TRP A 359 51.34 26.03 23.14
CA TRP A 359 50.38 25.95 22.04
C TRP A 359 49.03 26.61 22.38
N LEU A 360 48.62 26.60 23.66
CA LEU A 360 47.42 27.27 24.16
C LEU A 360 47.64 28.76 24.46
N GLU A 361 48.84 29.17 24.88
CA GLU A 361 49.17 30.57 25.20
C GLU A 361 49.61 31.38 23.96
N ALA A 362 50.23 30.75 22.96
CA ALA A 362 50.65 31.42 21.72
C ALA A 362 49.51 31.51 20.70
N ALA A 363 49.31 32.69 20.09
CA ALA A 363 48.23 32.96 19.13
C ALA A 363 48.48 32.38 17.71
N MET A 364 48.91 31.12 17.64
CA MET A 364 49.07 30.30 16.42
C MET A 364 50.00 30.87 15.34
N GLU A 365 51.21 31.26 15.73
CA GLU A 365 52.25 31.69 14.78
C GLU A 365 52.77 30.52 13.91
N PHE A 366 52.92 30.78 12.61
CA PHE A 366 53.29 29.78 11.60
C PHE A 366 54.64 29.10 11.88
N ASP A 367 55.59 29.84 12.45
CA ASP A 367 56.93 29.33 12.76
C ASP A 367 56.90 28.22 13.83
N ILE A 368 55.99 28.29 14.80
CA ILE A 368 55.81 27.27 15.85
C ILE A 368 55.34 25.96 15.22
N GLN A 369 54.34 26.00 14.33
CA GLN A 369 53.88 24.84 13.58
C GLN A 369 55.03 24.22 12.76
N SER A 370 55.81 25.05 12.05
CA SER A 370 56.95 24.58 11.24
C SER A 370 58.05 23.88 12.05
N MET A 371 58.17 24.20 13.35
CA MET A 371 59.13 23.58 14.25
C MET A 371 58.63 22.26 14.83
N LEU A 372 57.34 22.15 15.15
CA LEU A 372 56.72 20.97 15.76
C LEU A 372 56.37 19.88 14.73
N SER A 373 55.97 20.22 13.51
CA SER A 373 55.65 19.24 12.44
C SER A 373 56.86 18.48 11.86
N LYS A 374 58.03 18.56 12.49
CA LYS A 374 59.25 17.87 12.00
C LYS A 374 59.22 16.40 12.41
N PRO A 375 59.47 15.43 11.51
CA PRO A 375 59.42 13.99 11.84
C PRO A 375 60.19 13.56 13.10
N PRO A 376 61.38 14.09 13.44
CA PRO A 376 62.04 13.73 14.71
C PRO A 376 61.25 14.12 15.96
N VAL A 377 60.47 15.20 15.92
CA VAL A 377 59.63 15.65 17.04
C VAL A 377 58.37 14.79 17.13
N ILE A 378 57.74 14.50 15.98
CA ILE A 378 56.56 13.63 15.88
C ILE A 378 56.87 12.24 16.43
N ASN A 379 58.00 11.63 16.03
CA ASN A 379 58.40 10.31 16.50
C ASN A 379 58.60 10.28 18.04
N ARG A 380 59.08 11.38 18.64
CA ARG A 380 59.22 11.47 20.11
C ARG A 380 57.86 11.66 20.81
N PHE A 381 56.89 12.36 20.21
CA PHE A 381 55.52 12.36 20.72
C PHE A 381 54.91 10.95 20.70
N VAL A 382 55.13 10.16 19.63
CA VAL A 382 54.70 8.75 19.58
C VAL A 382 55.42 7.89 20.64
N GLU A 383 56.71 8.09 20.84
CA GLU A 383 57.48 7.41 21.90
C GLU A 383 56.93 7.73 23.31
N VAL A 384 56.46 8.96 23.56
CA VAL A 384 55.75 9.31 24.80
C VAL A 384 54.38 8.64 24.87
N LEU A 385 53.59 8.56 23.79
CA LEU A 385 52.32 7.82 23.77
C LEU A 385 52.48 6.32 24.07
N LEU A 386 53.56 5.71 23.59
CA LEU A 386 53.85 4.29 23.78
C LEU A 386 54.29 3.95 25.22
N ASN A 387 54.95 4.87 25.91
CA ASN A 387 55.62 4.60 27.19
C ASN A 387 55.03 5.33 28.42
N SER A 388 54.31 6.43 28.24
CA SER A 388 53.74 7.20 29.36
C SER A 388 52.55 6.49 30.01
N ALA A 389 52.44 6.67 31.33
CA ALA A 389 51.31 6.19 32.12
C ALA A 389 50.44 7.33 32.70
N ASP A 390 50.80 8.60 32.45
CA ASP A 390 50.04 9.76 32.96
C ASP A 390 48.91 10.13 31.96
N PRO A 391 47.63 10.05 32.36
CA PRO A 391 46.52 10.39 31.47
C PRO A 391 46.52 11.87 31.02
N LEU A 392 47.12 12.79 31.78
CA LEU A 392 47.26 14.19 31.37
C LEU A 392 48.28 14.33 30.24
N VAL A 393 49.43 13.66 30.35
CA VAL A 393 50.47 13.68 29.31
C VAL A 393 49.99 12.98 28.04
N LEU A 394 49.30 11.84 28.16
CA LEU A 394 48.69 11.16 27.02
C LEU A 394 47.65 12.04 26.32
N LYS A 395 46.76 12.70 27.08
CA LYS A 395 45.77 13.66 26.55
C LYS A 395 46.44 14.85 25.83
N ALA A 396 47.45 15.47 26.45
CA ALA A 396 48.21 16.57 25.86
C ALA A 396 48.95 16.17 24.57
N THR A 397 49.53 14.96 24.55
CA THR A 397 50.25 14.45 23.37
C THR A 397 49.29 14.18 22.20
N ILE A 398 48.13 13.57 22.47
CA ILE A 398 47.11 13.37 21.43
C ILE A 398 46.54 14.71 20.95
N PHE A 399 46.27 15.66 21.84
CA PHE A 399 45.83 17.00 21.47
C PHE A 399 46.81 17.69 20.51
N LEU A 400 48.10 17.72 20.85
CA LEU A 400 49.15 18.29 19.99
C LEU A 400 49.24 17.58 18.64
N LEU A 401 49.20 16.24 18.61
CA LEU A 401 49.25 15.47 17.34
C LEU A 401 48.00 15.67 16.48
N SER A 402 46.81 15.80 17.07
CA SER A 402 45.57 16.14 16.35
C SER A 402 45.61 17.57 15.78
N GLU A 403 46.06 18.54 16.57
CA GLU A 403 46.21 19.93 16.11
C GLU A 403 47.22 20.05 14.96
N LEU A 404 48.41 19.46 15.10
CA LEU A 404 49.44 19.45 14.06
C LEU A 404 48.96 18.67 12.82
N GLY A 405 48.36 17.50 13.01
CA GLY A 405 47.84 16.64 11.94
C GLY A 405 46.68 17.26 11.14
N SER A 406 45.86 18.09 11.78
CA SER A 406 44.79 18.83 11.09
C SER A 406 45.31 19.90 10.11
N ARG A 407 46.54 20.40 10.32
CA ARG A 407 47.14 21.51 9.57
C ARG A 407 48.25 21.06 8.61
N ASP A 408 48.99 20.02 8.96
CA ASP A 408 50.09 19.49 8.15
C ASP A 408 49.93 17.99 7.88
N LYS A 409 49.66 17.65 6.61
CA LYS A 409 49.53 16.27 6.14
C LYS A 409 50.83 15.48 6.25
N GLY A 410 51.99 16.13 6.39
CA GLY A 410 53.27 15.48 6.68
C GLY A 410 53.29 14.81 8.06
N VAL A 411 52.53 15.34 9.03
CA VAL A 411 52.35 14.72 10.36
C VAL A 411 51.58 13.42 10.21
N ILE A 412 50.43 13.46 9.54
CA ILE A 412 49.60 12.28 9.25
C ILE A 412 50.37 11.23 8.44
N HIS A 413 51.15 11.65 7.44
CA HIS A 413 52.01 10.73 6.69
C HIS A 413 53.17 10.16 7.52
N THR A 414 53.59 10.82 8.60
CA THR A 414 54.59 10.26 9.52
C THR A 414 53.96 9.20 10.43
N LEU A 415 52.77 9.47 10.99
CA LEU A 415 52.02 8.54 11.85
C LEU A 415 51.51 7.30 11.09
N THR A 416 51.11 7.44 9.82
CA THR A 416 50.62 6.32 8.96
C THR A 416 51.73 5.48 8.33
N ARG A 417 52.98 5.64 8.73
CA ARG A 417 54.13 4.89 8.18
C ARG A 417 54.54 3.67 9.02
N VAL A 418 53.97 3.50 10.21
CA VAL A 418 54.30 2.42 11.14
C VAL A 418 52.99 1.95 11.78
N ASP A 419 52.55 0.75 11.44
CA ASP A 419 51.20 0.27 11.81
C ASP A 419 51.02 0.16 13.35
N SER A 420 52.10 -0.14 14.08
CA SER A 420 52.11 -0.19 15.56
C SER A 420 51.73 1.14 16.22
N ASP A 421 51.96 2.25 15.54
CA ASP A 421 51.70 3.58 16.09
C ASP A 421 50.19 3.88 15.99
N VAL A 422 49.55 3.41 14.91
CA VAL A 422 48.09 3.43 14.72
C VAL A 422 47.41 2.48 15.71
N ASP A 423 47.91 1.25 15.85
CA ASP A 423 47.43 0.28 16.85
C ASP A 423 47.53 0.83 18.28
N CYS A 424 48.61 1.57 18.60
CA CYS A 424 48.77 2.22 19.90
C CYS A 424 47.67 3.27 20.15
N ILE A 425 47.40 4.15 19.17
CA ILE A 425 46.37 5.19 19.28
C ILE A 425 44.97 4.54 19.46
N VAL A 426 44.68 3.46 18.72
CA VAL A 426 43.44 2.70 18.87
C VAL A 426 43.35 1.98 20.21
N ALA A 427 44.45 1.41 20.70
CA ALA A 427 44.51 0.80 22.04
C ALA A 427 44.32 1.84 23.17
N LEU A 428 44.75 3.09 22.98
CA LEU A 428 44.46 4.20 23.89
C LEU A 428 42.98 4.61 23.83
N PHE A 429 42.38 4.66 22.64
CA PHE A 429 40.94 4.91 22.49
C PHE A 429 40.10 3.84 23.20
N LYS A 430 40.40 2.54 22.98
CA LYS A 430 39.72 1.42 23.67
C LYS A 430 39.90 1.41 25.20
N LYS A 431 40.95 2.06 25.72
CA LYS A 431 41.15 2.28 27.18
C LYS A 431 40.32 3.46 27.74
N GLY A 432 39.59 4.18 26.89
CA GLY A 432 38.71 5.29 27.28
C GLY A 432 39.27 6.70 27.07
N LEU A 433 40.42 6.86 26.43
CA LEU A 433 40.98 8.18 26.08
C LEU A 433 40.26 8.73 24.84
N LEU A 434 39.15 9.42 25.04
CA LEU A 434 38.20 9.82 23.99
C LEU A 434 38.84 10.70 22.90
N GLU A 435 39.80 11.55 23.27
CA GLU A 435 40.53 12.45 22.38
C GLU A 435 41.23 11.71 21.23
N ALA A 436 41.62 10.45 21.45
CA ALA A 436 42.27 9.61 20.44
C ALA A 436 41.43 9.45 19.16
N VAL A 437 40.09 9.51 19.27
CA VAL A 437 39.18 9.36 18.13
C VAL A 437 39.33 10.49 17.10
N VAL A 438 39.75 11.70 17.54
CA VAL A 438 40.03 12.82 16.64
C VAL A 438 41.28 12.55 15.81
N LEU A 439 42.32 11.98 16.42
CA LEU A 439 43.52 11.57 15.70
C LEU A 439 43.23 10.42 14.73
N ILE A 440 42.49 9.39 15.15
CA ILE A 440 42.08 8.25 14.31
C ILE A 440 41.32 8.73 13.05
N TYR A 441 40.39 9.67 13.22
CA TYR A 441 39.68 10.30 12.10
C TYR A 441 40.62 11.05 11.14
N LEU A 442 41.58 11.81 11.68
CA LEU A 442 42.58 12.54 10.89
C LEU A 442 43.56 11.62 10.12
N LEU A 443 43.81 10.40 10.61
CA LEU A 443 44.62 9.39 9.90
C LEU A 443 43.97 8.88 8.60
N ARG A 444 42.64 9.01 8.45
CA ARG A 444 41.87 8.60 7.25
C ARG A 444 42.09 7.14 6.84
N LEU A 445 42.03 6.24 7.82
CA LEU A 445 42.17 4.80 7.61
C LEU A 445 41.11 4.24 6.64
N PRO A 446 41.43 3.21 5.84
CA PRO A 446 40.47 2.56 4.96
C PRO A 446 39.42 1.79 5.77
N THR A 447 38.19 1.73 5.27
CA THR A 447 37.04 1.22 6.04
C THR A 447 37.21 -0.24 6.51
N MET A 448 37.90 -1.10 5.76
CA MET A 448 38.20 -2.47 6.19
C MET A 448 39.08 -2.51 7.45
N SER A 449 40.09 -1.64 7.54
CA SER A 449 40.95 -1.53 8.73
C SER A 449 40.15 -1.02 9.96
N LEU A 450 39.24 -0.05 9.76
CA LEU A 450 38.36 0.43 10.83
C LEU A 450 37.41 -0.67 11.36
N ILE A 451 37.04 -1.63 10.52
CA ILE A 451 36.22 -2.80 10.89
C ILE A 451 37.08 -3.82 11.66
N GLU A 452 38.24 -4.21 11.11
CA GLU A 452 39.19 -5.15 11.75
C GLU A 452 39.66 -4.66 13.13
N MET A 453 39.75 -3.34 13.33
CA MET A 453 40.13 -2.72 14.58
C MET A 453 39.07 -2.76 15.68
N ASP A 454 37.83 -3.21 15.42
CA ASP A 454 36.77 -3.45 16.42
C ASP A 454 36.58 -2.29 17.43
N MET A 455 36.31 -1.09 16.93
CA MET A 455 36.18 0.12 17.76
C MET A 455 34.73 0.48 18.14
N VAL A 456 33.74 -0.30 17.68
CA VAL A 456 32.32 0.10 17.67
C VAL A 456 31.79 0.40 19.07
N GLU A 457 32.06 -0.45 20.06
CA GLU A 457 31.62 -0.19 21.45
C GLU A 457 32.25 1.09 22.03
N SER A 458 33.53 1.35 21.73
CA SER A 458 34.23 2.58 22.16
C SER A 458 33.67 3.84 21.47
N LEU A 459 33.32 3.76 20.18
CA LEU A 459 32.63 4.85 19.48
C LEU A 459 31.25 5.14 20.10
N LEU A 460 30.50 4.11 20.48
CA LEU A 460 29.19 4.25 21.11
C LEU A 460 29.28 4.84 22.53
N THR A 461 30.33 4.53 23.31
CA THR A 461 30.54 5.20 24.60
C THR A 461 30.97 6.66 24.42
N ALA A 462 31.79 6.97 23.41
CA ALA A 462 32.19 8.34 23.10
C ALA A 462 31.00 9.25 22.70
N ILE A 463 30.09 8.77 21.85
CA ILE A 463 28.90 9.53 21.40
C ILE A 463 27.90 9.77 22.55
N LYS A 464 27.86 8.87 23.53
CA LYS A 464 26.94 8.91 24.68
C LYS A 464 27.33 9.89 25.79
N ASN A 465 28.60 10.26 25.88
CA ASN A 465 29.09 11.17 26.90
C ASN A 465 28.64 12.60 26.61
N LYS A 466 28.10 13.29 27.62
CA LYS A 466 27.72 14.70 27.49
C LYS A 466 28.97 15.58 27.56
N GLU A 467 29.05 16.56 26.67
CA GLU A 467 30.22 17.43 26.52
C GLU A 467 30.23 18.58 27.56
N ASP A 468 30.54 18.24 28.81
CA ASP A 468 31.00 19.21 29.80
C ASP A 468 32.55 19.12 29.93
N ASP A 469 33.23 20.27 29.96
CA ASP A 469 34.67 20.46 30.22
C ASP A 469 35.70 19.65 29.38
N MET A 470 35.55 19.65 28.04
CA MET A 470 36.59 19.15 27.11
C MET A 470 37.45 20.27 26.51
N LEU A 471 38.72 19.98 26.23
CA LEU A 471 39.66 20.90 25.56
C LEU A 471 39.15 21.29 24.16
N LYS A 472 39.44 22.52 23.74
CA LYS A 472 39.00 23.06 22.45
C LYS A 472 39.90 22.57 21.30
N MET A 473 39.73 21.30 20.93
CA MET A 473 40.40 20.63 19.82
C MET A 473 39.89 21.11 18.44
N CYS A 474 40.67 20.87 17.39
CA CYS A 474 40.35 21.08 15.98
C CYS A 474 39.06 20.39 15.49
N LEU A 475 38.62 19.34 16.18
CA LEU A 475 37.32 18.68 16.01
C LEU A 475 36.90 18.09 17.36
N LYS A 476 35.59 18.05 17.65
CA LYS A 476 35.11 17.43 18.88
C LYS A 476 35.25 15.89 18.83
N PRO A 477 35.56 15.21 19.95
CA PRO A 477 35.54 13.75 20.01
C PRO A 477 34.18 13.13 19.64
N LYS A 478 33.06 13.77 20.01
CA LYS A 478 31.72 13.32 19.59
C LYS A 478 31.58 13.34 18.07
N THR A 479 31.91 14.47 17.44
CA THR A 479 31.87 14.66 15.97
C THR A 479 32.75 13.64 15.23
N ALA A 480 34.00 13.44 15.67
CA ALA A 480 34.88 12.43 15.08
C ALA A 480 34.31 11.00 15.23
N SER A 481 33.67 10.70 16.36
CA SER A 481 33.04 9.39 16.60
C SER A 481 31.85 9.15 15.67
N VAL A 482 30.99 10.16 15.46
CA VAL A 482 29.87 10.11 14.51
C VAL A 482 30.37 9.95 13.07
N LEU A 483 31.40 10.69 12.67
CA LEU A 483 31.97 10.62 11.32
C LEU A 483 32.63 9.26 11.02
N LEU A 484 33.39 8.69 11.97
CA LEU A 484 33.96 7.34 11.83
C LEU A 484 32.87 6.26 11.81
N LEU A 485 31.86 6.35 12.67
CA LEU A 485 30.73 5.41 12.69
C LEU A 485 29.95 5.45 11.37
N GLY A 486 29.76 6.64 10.79
CA GLY A 486 29.19 6.82 9.45
C GLY A 486 30.06 6.20 8.36
N GLN A 487 31.39 6.40 8.38
CA GLN A 487 32.31 5.77 7.42
C GLN A 487 32.25 4.23 7.49
N ILE A 488 32.12 3.64 8.67
CA ILE A 488 31.99 2.18 8.85
C ILE A 488 30.64 1.67 8.33
N LEU A 489 29.54 2.38 8.61
CA LEU A 489 28.20 2.05 8.11
C LEU A 489 27.99 2.33 6.60
N GLY A 490 28.91 3.07 5.98
CA GLY A 490 29.04 3.23 4.53
C GLY A 490 29.82 2.12 3.83
N SER A 491 30.17 1.03 4.53
CA SER A 491 30.70 -0.19 3.92
C SER A 491 29.64 -0.92 3.07
N SER A 492 30.08 -1.87 2.23
CA SER A 492 29.23 -2.62 1.30
C SER A 492 28.74 -3.97 1.82
N GLU A 493 28.96 -4.29 3.10
CA GLU A 493 28.62 -5.59 3.69
C GLU A 493 27.43 -5.48 4.65
N ASP A 494 26.23 -5.81 4.16
CA ASP A 494 24.98 -5.70 4.92
C ASP A 494 25.05 -6.38 6.30
N SER A 495 25.71 -7.54 6.41
CA SER A 495 25.84 -8.25 7.69
C SER A 495 26.58 -7.46 8.79
N ILE A 496 27.53 -6.61 8.40
CA ILE A 496 28.27 -5.72 9.30
C ILE A 496 27.40 -4.51 9.64
N ILE A 497 26.69 -3.96 8.66
CA ILE A 497 25.72 -2.87 8.85
C ILE A 497 24.64 -3.27 9.85
N SER A 498 23.99 -4.42 9.67
CA SER A 498 22.96 -4.93 10.58
C SER A 498 23.51 -5.13 12.00
N SER A 499 24.72 -5.68 12.14
CA SER A 499 25.38 -5.86 13.45
C SER A 499 25.57 -4.52 14.19
N ILE A 500 26.12 -3.53 13.50
CA ILE A 500 26.44 -2.21 14.08
C ILE A 500 25.16 -1.41 14.37
N ALA A 501 24.16 -1.46 13.47
CA ALA A 501 22.84 -0.85 13.71
C ALA A 501 22.17 -1.45 14.97
N ASN A 502 22.16 -2.79 15.11
CA ASN A 502 21.62 -3.45 16.29
C ASN A 502 22.39 -3.07 17.57
N ALA A 503 23.70 -2.80 17.50
CA ALA A 503 24.48 -2.27 18.62
C ALA A 503 24.07 -0.82 18.99
N ILE A 504 23.89 0.07 18.01
CA ILE A 504 23.39 1.45 18.23
C ILE A 504 22.01 1.45 18.90
N ILE A 505 21.10 0.60 18.41
CA ILE A 505 19.74 0.43 18.94
C ILE A 505 19.79 -0.10 20.38
N SER A 506 20.58 -1.15 20.63
CA SER A 506 20.68 -1.80 21.95
C SER A 506 21.30 -0.90 23.03
N THR A 507 22.29 -0.09 22.66
CA THR A 507 23.00 0.83 23.59
C THR A 507 22.22 2.11 23.92
N LYS A 508 21.11 2.36 23.20
CA LYS A 508 20.24 3.55 23.27
C LYS A 508 20.95 4.86 22.95
N VAL A 509 21.94 4.83 22.05
CA VAL A 509 22.73 6.02 21.65
C VAL A 509 22.00 6.89 20.62
N ILE A 510 20.89 6.40 20.05
CA ILE A 510 20.04 7.09 19.06
C ILE A 510 19.70 8.53 19.45
N GLU A 511 19.32 8.80 20.71
CA GLU A 511 18.97 10.17 21.14
C GLU A 511 20.18 11.13 21.02
N SER A 512 21.38 10.66 21.38
CA SER A 512 22.62 11.43 21.23
C SER A 512 23.07 11.57 19.77
N ILE A 513 22.55 10.76 18.84
CA ILE A 513 22.77 10.93 17.39
C ILE A 513 21.73 11.91 16.80
N ILE A 514 20.51 11.94 17.34
CA ILE A 514 19.51 12.97 17.00
C ILE A 514 20.02 14.37 17.41
N ASP A 515 20.65 14.50 18.59
CA ASP A 515 21.33 15.75 19.00
C ASP A 515 22.36 16.22 17.95
N SER A 516 23.01 15.29 17.23
CA SER A 516 24.01 15.59 16.20
C SER A 516 23.42 16.05 14.87
N LEU A 517 22.09 16.00 14.68
CA LEU A 517 21.44 16.67 13.55
C LEU A 517 21.55 18.21 13.65
N GLN A 518 21.74 18.75 14.85
CA GLN A 518 21.95 20.19 15.08
C GLN A 518 23.40 20.65 14.86
N ALA A 519 24.34 19.71 14.71
CA ALA A 519 25.77 20.01 14.59
C ALA A 519 26.14 20.55 13.19
N GLU A 520 27.45 20.69 12.91
CA GLU A 520 27.94 21.13 11.60
C GLU A 520 27.54 20.16 10.48
N GLN A 521 27.46 20.66 9.25
CA GLN A 521 26.91 19.92 8.08
C GLN A 521 27.50 18.51 7.91
N THR A 522 28.80 18.33 8.13
CA THR A 522 29.49 17.03 8.00
C THR A 522 29.03 16.02 9.04
N GLU A 523 28.89 16.44 10.31
CA GLU A 523 28.37 15.59 11.38
C GLU A 523 26.90 15.25 11.16
N ARG A 524 26.12 16.24 10.74
CA ARG A 524 24.69 16.12 10.44
C ARG A 524 24.42 15.13 9.31
N THR A 525 25.14 15.21 8.19
CA THR A 525 24.97 14.24 7.08
C THR A 525 25.34 12.82 7.52
N ALA A 526 26.43 12.65 8.28
CA ALA A 526 26.77 11.34 8.84
C ALA A 526 25.70 10.82 9.81
N ALA A 527 25.15 11.68 10.68
CA ALA A 527 24.05 11.33 11.57
C ALA A 527 22.77 10.92 10.80
N VAL A 528 22.43 11.61 9.70
CA VAL A 528 21.33 11.23 8.79
C VAL A 528 21.54 9.82 8.22
N GLY A 529 22.73 9.51 7.69
CA GLY A 529 23.06 8.18 7.17
C GLY A 529 22.99 7.08 8.23
N ILE A 530 23.53 7.33 9.43
CA ILE A 530 23.48 6.40 10.57
C ILE A 530 22.02 6.12 11.00
N LEU A 531 21.21 7.17 11.16
CA LEU A 531 19.80 7.04 11.55
C LEU A 531 18.99 6.33 10.47
N LEU A 532 19.23 6.60 9.18
CA LEU A 532 18.62 5.88 8.06
C LEU A 532 18.91 4.37 8.14
N LYS A 533 20.17 3.95 8.33
CA LYS A 533 20.50 2.52 8.50
C LYS A 533 19.81 1.92 9.73
N CYS A 534 19.72 2.64 10.85
CA CYS A 534 18.98 2.18 12.03
C CYS A 534 17.47 2.00 11.78
N MET A 535 16.84 2.90 11.01
CA MET A 535 15.40 2.84 10.67
C MET A 535 15.05 1.70 9.71
N LEU A 536 15.99 1.30 8.84
CA LEU A 536 15.84 0.13 7.97
C LEU A 536 15.92 -1.19 8.74
N GLU A 537 16.72 -1.25 9.81
CA GLU A 537 16.97 -2.43 10.64
C GLU A 537 15.90 -2.67 11.73
N ASP A 538 15.72 -1.75 12.68
CA ASP A 538 14.57 -1.79 13.62
C ASP A 538 13.71 -0.54 13.47
N GLY A 539 12.64 -0.70 12.70
CA GLY A 539 11.68 0.35 12.43
C GLY A 539 11.02 1.00 13.66
N LYS A 540 11.12 0.39 14.85
CA LYS A 540 10.71 1.04 16.10
C LYS A 540 11.39 2.39 16.30
N CYS A 541 12.66 2.54 15.90
CA CYS A 541 13.41 3.77 16.11
C CYS A 541 12.88 4.96 15.28
N ARG A 542 12.14 4.73 14.18
CA ARG A 542 11.45 5.81 13.44
C ARG A 542 10.61 6.68 14.35
N ASN A 543 9.88 6.08 15.30
CA ASN A 543 9.02 6.82 16.22
C ASN A 543 9.84 7.70 17.20
N THR A 544 11.04 7.27 17.59
CA THR A 544 11.94 8.05 18.46
C THR A 544 12.65 9.18 17.70
N VAL A 545 12.98 8.97 16.42
CA VAL A 545 13.49 10.03 15.54
C VAL A 545 12.38 11.06 15.28
N ALA A 546 11.18 10.61 14.92
CA ALA A 546 10.00 11.45 14.67
C ALA A 546 9.59 12.34 15.84
N ASP A 547 9.72 11.85 17.07
CA ASP A 547 9.34 12.56 18.31
C ASP A 547 10.38 13.61 18.77
N LYS A 548 11.60 13.58 18.21
CA LYS A 548 12.76 14.35 18.75
C LYS A 548 13.64 15.06 17.72
N ALA A 549 13.55 14.76 16.42
CA ALA A 549 14.37 15.38 15.40
C ALA A 549 13.70 16.64 14.82
N GLU A 550 14.36 17.79 14.94
CA GLU A 550 14.02 19.00 14.18
C GLU A 550 14.53 18.85 12.73
N LEU A 551 13.72 19.20 11.73
CA LEU A 551 14.01 18.84 10.33
C LEU A 551 14.57 20.01 9.51
N ALA A 552 14.32 21.28 9.88
CA ALA A 552 14.94 22.46 9.26
C ALA A 552 16.46 22.30 8.96
N PRO A 553 17.34 21.93 9.93
CA PRO A 553 18.77 21.86 9.66
C PRO A 553 19.15 20.80 8.62
N VAL A 554 18.36 19.72 8.53
CA VAL A 554 18.53 18.64 7.55
C VAL A 554 18.10 19.09 6.16
N LEU A 555 17.02 19.87 6.05
CA LEU A 555 16.54 20.46 4.80
C LEU A 555 17.55 21.49 4.24
N ASP A 556 18.04 22.41 5.07
CA ASP A 556 18.97 23.46 4.63
C ASP A 556 20.29 22.87 4.09
N SER A 557 20.73 21.75 4.68
CA SER A 557 21.93 21.00 4.26
C SER A 557 21.83 20.39 2.86
N PHE A 558 20.61 20.15 2.37
CA PHE A 558 20.39 19.58 1.04
C PHE A 558 21.01 20.44 -0.07
N MET A 559 21.02 21.76 0.11
CA MET A 559 21.55 22.68 -0.90
C MET A 559 23.07 22.60 -1.05
N SER A 560 23.81 22.43 0.05
CA SER A 560 25.28 22.31 0.08
C SER A 560 25.80 20.87 0.04
N ALA A 561 24.93 19.86 0.11
CA ALA A 561 25.26 18.45 -0.03
C ALA A 561 25.58 18.01 -1.48
N SER A 562 26.37 16.95 -1.64
CA SER A 562 26.64 16.29 -2.93
C SER A 562 25.46 15.42 -3.40
N HIS A 563 25.53 14.88 -4.63
CA HIS A 563 24.43 14.10 -5.20
C HIS A 563 24.08 12.81 -4.43
N GLY A 564 25.07 12.17 -3.78
CA GLY A 564 24.84 10.97 -2.95
C GLY A 564 24.20 11.33 -1.61
N GLU A 565 24.79 12.30 -0.90
CA GLU A 565 24.29 12.82 0.38
C GLU A 565 22.86 13.38 0.25
N ARG A 566 22.52 14.03 -0.88
CA ARG A 566 21.15 14.46 -1.19
C ARG A 566 20.17 13.28 -1.29
N PHE A 567 20.60 12.15 -1.85
CA PHE A 567 19.76 10.96 -1.90
C PHE A 567 19.56 10.36 -0.51
N GLU A 568 20.62 10.27 0.31
CA GLU A 568 20.53 9.81 1.70
C GLU A 568 19.59 10.69 2.54
N ILE A 569 19.63 12.02 2.36
CA ILE A 569 18.68 12.95 3.01
C ILE A 569 17.24 12.67 2.57
N VAL A 570 16.97 12.53 1.26
CA VAL A 570 15.60 12.26 0.78
C VAL A 570 15.12 10.86 1.17
N GLN A 571 16.00 9.85 1.18
CA GLN A 571 15.69 8.50 1.64
C GLN A 571 15.43 8.47 3.15
N PHE A 572 16.19 9.23 3.96
CA PHE A 572 15.93 9.44 5.39
C PHE A 572 14.53 10.04 5.62
N LEU A 573 14.19 11.12 4.92
CA LEU A 573 12.86 11.76 5.04
C LEU A 573 11.73 10.84 4.57
N TYR A 574 11.93 10.10 3.47
CA TYR A 574 10.96 9.13 2.95
C TYR A 574 10.79 7.90 3.86
N GLU A 575 11.84 7.46 4.56
CA GLU A 575 11.73 6.41 5.58
C GLU A 575 11.10 6.92 6.88
N LEU A 576 11.37 8.18 7.27
CA LEU A 576 10.81 8.79 8.48
C LEU A 576 9.28 8.89 8.42
N VAL A 577 8.71 9.17 7.24
CA VAL A 577 7.24 9.22 7.02
C VAL A 577 6.57 7.83 6.90
N LYS A 578 7.25 6.72 7.24
CA LYS A 578 6.66 5.37 7.31
C LYS A 578 6.21 5.00 8.73
N LEU A 579 5.43 5.89 9.36
CA LEU A 579 4.90 5.71 10.71
C LEU A 579 3.54 4.99 10.73
N ASN A 580 3.25 4.29 11.83
CA ASN A 580 1.99 3.58 12.07
C ASN A 580 0.81 4.54 12.32
N ARG A 581 1.02 5.65 13.04
CA ARG A 581 -0.01 6.70 13.21
C ARG A 581 -0.03 7.64 12.00
N ARG A 582 -1.20 7.85 11.40
CA ARG A 582 -1.39 8.75 10.26
C ARG A 582 -1.34 10.22 10.68
N THR A 583 -1.80 10.54 11.88
CA THR A 583 -1.75 11.92 12.42
C THR A 583 -0.32 12.45 12.55
N LEU A 584 0.59 11.66 13.15
CA LEU A 584 2.02 12.01 13.28
C LEU A 584 2.72 12.09 11.91
N ASN A 585 2.32 11.23 10.97
CA ASN A 585 2.82 11.24 9.60
C ASN A 585 2.51 12.57 8.89
N GLU A 586 1.28 13.08 9.05
CA GLU A 586 0.85 14.36 8.49
C GLU A 586 1.53 15.57 9.16
N GLN A 587 1.83 15.49 10.46
CA GLN A 587 2.64 16.50 11.16
C GLN A 587 4.06 16.55 10.57
N ILE A 588 4.74 15.42 10.40
CA ILE A 588 6.10 15.37 9.83
C ILE A 588 6.12 15.86 8.38
N LEU A 589 5.13 15.48 7.56
CA LEU A 589 5.00 15.98 6.19
C LEU A 589 4.81 17.51 6.17
N HIS A 590 4.10 18.08 7.14
CA HIS A 590 4.00 19.54 7.32
C HIS A 590 5.35 20.16 7.69
N ASN A 591 6.06 19.61 8.68
CA ASN A 591 7.37 20.10 9.08
C ASN A 591 8.36 20.08 7.89
N ILE A 592 8.41 18.99 7.12
CA ILE A 592 9.24 18.87 5.90
C ILE A 592 8.88 19.95 4.84
N LYS A 593 7.61 20.36 4.77
CA LYS A 593 7.10 21.32 3.80
C LYS A 593 7.32 22.78 4.21
N ASP A 594 7.21 23.06 5.51
CA ASP A 594 7.01 24.41 6.04
C ASP A 594 8.19 24.92 6.92
N GLU A 595 9.14 24.07 7.37
CA GLU A 595 10.25 24.48 8.27
C GLU A 595 11.54 25.02 7.59
N GLY A 596 11.86 24.62 6.36
CA GLY A 596 13.16 24.95 5.73
C GLY A 596 13.31 26.40 5.25
N GLU A 597 14.54 26.89 5.07
CA GLU A 597 14.79 28.26 4.53
C GLU A 597 14.20 28.49 3.12
N PHE A 598 13.89 27.41 2.40
CA PHE A 598 13.44 27.40 1.01
C PHE A 598 12.25 26.44 0.83
N CYS A 599 11.47 26.62 -0.24
CA CYS A 599 10.35 25.73 -0.57
C CYS A 599 10.83 24.31 -0.92
N SER A 600 10.74 23.38 0.04
CA SER A 600 11.20 22.00 -0.07
C SER A 600 10.64 21.27 -1.30
N MET A 601 9.36 21.49 -1.64
CA MET A 601 8.73 20.90 -2.83
C MET A 601 9.44 21.32 -4.13
N HIS A 602 9.91 22.57 -4.23
CA HIS A 602 10.62 23.06 -5.42
C HIS A 602 12.07 22.57 -5.47
N ILE A 603 12.71 22.39 -4.31
CA ILE A 603 14.02 21.75 -4.20
C ILE A 603 13.94 20.29 -4.64
N PHE A 604 12.98 19.52 -4.13
CA PHE A 604 12.80 18.11 -4.50
C PHE A 604 12.38 17.94 -5.96
N LEU A 605 11.57 18.83 -6.54
CA LEU A 605 11.29 18.85 -7.98
C LEU A 605 12.55 19.10 -8.82
N SER A 606 13.36 20.11 -8.45
CA SER A 606 14.61 20.41 -9.15
C SER A 606 15.67 19.30 -8.98
N TYR A 607 15.56 18.47 -7.94
CA TYR A 607 16.40 17.28 -7.77
C TYR A 607 15.88 16.09 -8.59
N LEU A 608 14.56 15.85 -8.60
CA LEU A 608 13.90 14.79 -9.36
C LEU A 608 14.34 14.80 -10.83
N GLN A 609 14.34 15.99 -11.44
CA GLN A 609 14.77 16.24 -12.83
C GLN A 609 16.25 15.95 -13.14
N VAL A 610 17.08 15.67 -12.12
CA VAL A 610 18.51 15.37 -12.23
C VAL A 610 18.88 14.07 -11.49
N THR A 611 17.89 13.30 -11.02
CA THR A 611 18.12 12.03 -10.31
C THR A 611 18.43 10.86 -11.25
N LEU A 612 19.10 9.83 -10.71
CA LEU A 612 19.26 8.56 -11.42
C LEU A 612 17.94 7.78 -11.44
N PRO A 613 17.70 6.89 -12.44
CA PRO A 613 16.44 6.15 -12.57
C PRO A 613 16.04 5.37 -11.31
N ASP A 614 17.00 4.74 -10.62
CA ASP A 614 16.75 3.96 -9.39
C ASP A 614 16.44 4.84 -8.16
N GLN A 615 16.80 6.13 -8.22
CA GLN A 615 16.55 7.12 -7.15
C GLN A 615 15.23 7.88 -7.36
N SER A 616 14.84 8.12 -8.61
CA SER A 616 13.67 8.92 -8.99
C SER A 616 12.37 8.51 -8.28
N PRO A 617 12.02 7.21 -8.14
CA PRO A 617 10.81 6.77 -7.45
C PRO A 617 10.67 7.27 -6.01
N VAL A 618 11.77 7.25 -5.25
CA VAL A 618 11.79 7.67 -3.83
C VAL A 618 11.56 9.18 -3.73
N VAL A 619 12.20 9.96 -4.60
CA VAL A 619 12.07 11.41 -4.65
C VAL A 619 10.65 11.81 -5.08
N ALA A 620 10.11 11.17 -6.12
CA ALA A 620 8.73 11.37 -6.57
C ALA A 620 7.71 10.97 -5.49
N GLY A 621 7.94 9.84 -4.82
CA GLY A 621 7.12 9.35 -3.72
C GLY A 621 7.05 10.29 -2.52
N LEU A 622 8.14 10.99 -2.18
CA LEU A 622 8.12 12.03 -1.15
C LEU A 622 7.43 13.31 -1.65
N LEU A 623 7.77 13.79 -2.85
CA LEU A 623 7.21 15.02 -3.43
C LEU A 623 5.68 14.94 -3.57
N LEU A 624 5.15 13.80 -4.01
CA LEU A 624 3.72 13.55 -4.14
C LEU A 624 2.98 13.60 -2.79
N GLN A 625 3.58 13.11 -1.71
CA GLN A 625 3.00 13.19 -0.37
C GLN A 625 2.96 14.62 0.17
N LEU A 626 3.99 15.43 -0.11
CA LEU A 626 4.07 16.83 0.29
C LEU A 626 3.08 17.71 -0.49
N ASP A 627 2.85 17.44 -1.78
CA ASP A 627 1.81 18.11 -2.57
C ASP A 627 0.40 17.82 -1.99
N LEU A 628 0.11 16.56 -1.67
CA LEU A 628 -1.21 16.08 -1.25
C LEU A 628 -1.63 16.42 0.20
N LEU A 629 -0.79 17.16 0.93
CA LEU A 629 -1.26 17.96 2.07
C LEU A 629 -2.20 19.10 1.64
N ALA A 630 -2.08 19.57 0.40
CA ALA A 630 -3.01 20.54 -0.20
C ALA A 630 -4.18 19.83 -0.91
N GLU A 631 -5.21 20.59 -1.30
CA GLU A 631 -6.41 20.03 -1.95
C GLU A 631 -6.07 19.28 -3.27
N PRO A 632 -6.39 17.98 -3.38
CA PRO A 632 -6.06 17.17 -4.56
C PRO A 632 -6.86 17.54 -5.82
N ARG A 633 -7.73 18.55 -5.74
CA ARG A 633 -8.55 19.05 -6.86
C ARG A 633 -7.89 20.21 -7.61
N LYS A 634 -6.79 20.76 -7.11
CA LYS A 634 -5.99 21.77 -7.81
C LYS A 634 -4.92 21.09 -8.66
N MET A 635 -4.74 21.59 -9.88
CA MET A 635 -3.68 21.19 -10.80
C MET A 635 -2.32 21.57 -10.21
N SER A 636 -1.30 20.71 -10.34
CA SER A 636 -0.02 20.91 -9.65
C SER A 636 1.12 20.25 -10.41
N ILE A 637 2.08 21.07 -10.83
CA ILE A 637 3.30 20.65 -11.54
C ILE A 637 4.09 19.63 -10.70
N TYR A 638 4.13 19.79 -9.36
CA TYR A 638 4.79 18.86 -8.45
C TYR A 638 4.19 17.45 -8.51
N ARG A 639 2.87 17.37 -8.67
CA ARG A 639 2.13 16.10 -8.75
C ARG A 639 2.27 15.47 -10.13
N GLU A 640 2.15 16.28 -11.17
CA GLU A 640 2.24 15.84 -12.57
C GLU A 640 3.62 15.23 -12.85
N GLU A 641 4.72 15.93 -12.51
CA GLU A 641 6.08 15.42 -12.67
C GLU A 641 6.36 14.17 -11.81
N ALA A 642 5.86 14.13 -10.57
CA ALA A 642 6.06 12.97 -9.68
C ALA A 642 5.33 11.72 -10.19
N ILE A 643 4.10 11.86 -10.70
CA ILE A 643 3.36 10.72 -11.27
C ILE A 643 3.98 10.31 -12.62
N GLU A 644 4.44 11.25 -13.44
CA GLU A 644 5.13 10.95 -14.70
C GLU A 644 6.45 10.20 -14.47
N SER A 645 7.26 10.64 -13.49
CA SER A 645 8.47 9.94 -13.04
C SER A 645 8.15 8.49 -12.61
N LEU A 646 7.14 8.28 -11.77
CA LEU A 646 6.75 6.93 -11.33
C LEU A 646 6.25 6.04 -12.50
N ILE A 647 5.49 6.60 -13.45
CA ILE A 647 5.02 5.88 -14.64
C ILE A 647 6.20 5.53 -15.58
N SER A 648 7.14 6.47 -15.76
CA SER A 648 8.36 6.28 -16.54
C SER A 648 9.25 5.19 -15.93
N SER A 649 9.50 5.26 -14.62
CA SER A 649 10.25 4.23 -13.87
C SER A 649 9.59 2.85 -13.92
N LEU A 650 8.25 2.76 -13.81
CA LEU A 650 7.52 1.50 -13.98
C LEU A 650 7.68 0.91 -15.40
N ARG A 651 7.62 1.74 -16.44
CA ARG A 651 7.72 1.31 -17.85
C ARG A 651 9.17 0.99 -18.28
N ASN A 652 10.17 1.47 -17.55
CA ASN A 652 11.58 1.29 -17.92
C ASN A 652 12.12 -0.12 -17.62
N SER A 653 11.88 -1.05 -18.56
CA SER A 653 12.35 -2.44 -18.47
C SER A 653 13.88 -2.63 -18.50
N GLU A 654 14.67 -1.59 -18.75
CA GLU A 654 16.14 -1.65 -18.70
C GLU A 654 16.68 -1.58 -17.26
N PHE A 655 15.89 -1.06 -16.30
CA PHE A 655 16.28 -0.86 -14.90
C PHE A 655 15.29 -1.56 -13.94
N PRO A 656 15.39 -2.89 -13.74
CA PRO A 656 14.44 -3.62 -12.88
C PRO A 656 14.39 -3.12 -11.43
N ALA A 657 15.48 -2.56 -10.90
CA ALA A 657 15.52 -1.95 -9.58
C ALA A 657 14.62 -0.71 -9.51
N ALA A 658 14.75 0.24 -10.45
CA ALA A 658 13.83 1.36 -10.61
C ALA A 658 12.35 0.92 -10.78
N GLN A 659 12.07 -0.16 -11.53
CA GLN A 659 10.71 -0.68 -11.67
C GLN A 659 10.14 -1.16 -10.33
N ILE A 660 10.91 -1.95 -9.57
CA ILE A 660 10.51 -2.46 -8.25
C ILE A 660 10.32 -1.28 -7.28
N ALA A 661 11.28 -0.36 -7.21
CA ALA A 661 11.20 0.83 -6.34
C ALA A 661 9.97 1.71 -6.66
N ALA A 662 9.58 1.85 -7.93
CA ALA A 662 8.36 2.55 -8.33
C ALA A 662 7.09 1.81 -7.88
N ALA A 663 7.02 0.50 -8.06
CA ALA A 663 5.88 -0.31 -7.63
C ALA A 663 5.74 -0.33 -6.09
N GLU A 664 6.84 -0.52 -5.36
CA GLU A 664 6.86 -0.47 -3.89
C GLU A 664 6.52 0.93 -3.36
N THR A 665 7.00 1.99 -4.02
CA THR A 665 6.60 3.37 -3.70
C THR A 665 5.08 3.51 -3.82
N ILE A 666 4.46 3.05 -4.91
CA ILE A 666 3.00 3.12 -5.07
C ILE A 666 2.26 2.29 -4.01
N VAL A 667 2.77 1.12 -3.61
CA VAL A 667 2.22 0.35 -2.47
C VAL A 667 2.35 1.10 -1.15
N SER A 668 3.42 1.89 -0.94
CA SER A 668 3.63 2.69 0.26
C SER A 668 2.69 3.89 0.36
N LEU A 669 2.28 4.48 -0.77
CA LEU A 669 1.49 5.72 -0.81
C LEU A 669 0.09 5.58 -0.17
N GLN A 670 -0.45 4.37 0.00
CA GLN A 670 -1.66 4.14 0.81
C GLN A 670 -1.50 4.65 2.26
N GLY A 671 -0.27 4.79 2.77
CA GLY A 671 0.01 5.47 4.05
C GLY A 671 -0.26 4.63 5.30
N ARG A 672 -0.48 3.31 5.16
CA ARG A 672 -0.74 2.36 6.26
C ARG A 672 0.50 1.49 6.50
N PHE A 673 1.17 1.66 7.64
CA PHE A 673 2.44 1.00 7.97
C PHE A 673 2.39 0.27 9.31
N THR A 674 3.11 -0.85 9.42
CA THR A 674 3.39 -1.52 10.70
C THR A 674 4.29 -0.66 11.60
N VAL A 675 4.43 -1.04 12.88
CA VAL A 675 5.46 -0.44 13.77
C VAL A 675 6.89 -0.61 13.21
N SER A 676 7.11 -1.59 12.31
CA SER A 676 8.38 -1.78 11.59
C SER A 676 8.55 -0.95 10.31
N GLY A 677 7.58 -0.11 9.94
CA GLY A 677 7.57 0.71 8.72
C GLY A 677 7.25 -0.06 7.43
N LYS A 678 7.06 -1.39 7.51
CA LYS A 678 6.59 -2.20 6.37
C LYS A 678 5.11 -1.90 6.10
N SER A 679 4.75 -1.70 4.83
CA SER A 679 3.38 -1.42 4.39
C SER A 679 2.40 -2.54 4.79
N GLN A 680 1.20 -2.16 5.22
CA GLN A 680 0.10 -3.07 5.54
C GLN A 680 -0.86 -3.32 4.36
N THR A 681 -0.66 -2.72 3.18
CA THR A 681 -1.65 -2.69 2.08
C THR A 681 -2.25 -4.06 1.75
N ARG A 682 -1.42 -5.11 1.54
CA ARG A 682 -1.90 -6.47 1.26
C ARG A 682 -2.76 -7.03 2.41
N ALA A 683 -2.34 -6.85 3.67
CA ALA A 683 -3.06 -7.34 4.84
C ALA A 683 -4.36 -6.58 5.10
N PHE A 684 -4.42 -5.28 4.79
CA PHE A 684 -5.61 -4.45 4.88
C PHE A 684 -6.66 -4.79 3.80
N LEU A 685 -6.24 -5.03 2.56
CA LEU A 685 -7.12 -5.53 1.50
C LEU A 685 -7.69 -6.92 1.85
N LEU A 686 -6.86 -7.83 2.40
CA LEU A 686 -7.33 -9.13 2.91
C LEU A 686 -8.31 -9.01 4.10
N LYS A 687 -8.16 -7.99 4.97
CA LYS A 687 -9.13 -7.62 6.02
C LYS A 687 -10.46 -7.20 5.38
N GLN A 688 -10.45 -6.31 4.39
CA GLN A 688 -11.65 -5.86 3.67
C GLN A 688 -12.36 -6.99 2.90
N ALA A 689 -11.60 -7.92 2.31
CA ALA A 689 -12.13 -9.10 1.62
C ALA A 689 -12.62 -10.24 2.55
N GLY A 690 -12.69 -9.99 3.87
CA GLY A 690 -13.19 -10.93 4.89
C GLY A 690 -12.18 -11.99 5.35
N HIS A 691 -11.01 -12.11 4.72
CA HIS A 691 -9.98 -13.12 5.05
C HIS A 691 -9.06 -12.68 6.22
N GLY A 692 -9.67 -12.11 7.27
CA GLY A 692 -8.96 -11.38 8.34
C GLY A 692 -8.13 -12.21 9.32
N LYS A 693 -7.76 -13.47 9.04
CA LYS A 693 -6.92 -14.28 9.95
C LYS A 693 -5.53 -13.66 10.16
N ILE A 694 -4.89 -13.21 9.09
CA ILE A 694 -3.52 -12.67 9.13
C ILE A 694 -3.50 -11.28 9.77
N TYR A 695 -4.41 -10.40 9.39
CA TYR A 695 -4.57 -9.08 10.04
C TYR A 695 -4.83 -9.22 11.56
N LYS A 696 -5.70 -10.16 11.98
CA LYS A 696 -5.93 -10.44 13.41
C LYS A 696 -4.69 -11.01 14.13
N ASN A 697 -3.78 -11.67 13.43
CA ASN A 697 -2.52 -12.15 14.02
C ASN A 697 -1.48 -11.03 14.12
N LEU A 698 -1.34 -10.18 13.08
CA LEU A 698 -0.52 -8.96 13.11
C LEU A 698 -0.92 -8.06 14.29
N MET A 699 -2.20 -7.66 14.34
CA MET A 699 -2.73 -6.83 15.43
C MET A 699 -2.54 -7.48 16.81
N ARG A 700 -2.60 -8.82 16.93
CA ARG A 700 -2.34 -9.53 18.20
C ARG A 700 -0.88 -9.54 18.63
N MET A 701 0.07 -9.52 17.68
CA MET A 701 1.49 -9.37 18.02
C MET A 701 1.82 -7.91 18.37
N GLU A 702 1.18 -6.94 17.71
CA GLU A 702 1.36 -5.51 18.01
C GLU A 702 0.65 -5.09 19.33
N GLN A 703 -0.50 -5.67 19.67
CA GLN A 703 -1.27 -5.38 20.90
C GLN A 703 -0.71 -6.03 22.19
N LEU A 704 0.40 -6.77 22.13
CA LEU A 704 0.98 -7.46 23.29
C LEU A 704 1.71 -6.51 24.28
N GLY A 705 1.52 -5.20 24.14
CA GLY A 705 2.35 -4.17 24.77
C GLY A 705 1.67 -2.90 25.30
N LYS A 706 0.33 -2.85 25.46
CA LYS A 706 -0.41 -1.81 26.24
C LYS A 706 -1.87 -2.22 26.47
N LEU A 707 -2.55 -1.53 27.39
CA LEU A 707 -3.93 -1.86 27.81
C LEU A 707 -4.71 -0.62 28.24
N SER A 708 -6.00 -0.58 27.88
CA SER A 708 -7.05 0.40 28.27
C SER A 708 -6.76 1.88 27.99
N GLY A 709 -7.29 2.38 26.87
CA GLY A 709 -7.45 3.82 26.55
C GLY A 709 -7.93 4.07 25.12
N GLU A 710 -7.40 3.30 24.17
CA GLU A 710 -7.25 3.69 22.76
C GLU A 710 -8.50 3.53 21.86
N ILE A 711 -9.73 3.38 22.39
CA ILE A 711 -10.91 3.06 21.53
C ILE A 711 -11.33 4.25 20.64
N GLU A 712 -11.28 5.49 21.14
CA GLU A 712 -11.55 6.68 20.33
C GLU A 712 -10.36 7.03 19.43
N GLU A 713 -9.11 6.99 19.94
CA GLU A 713 -7.91 7.25 19.13
C GLU A 713 -7.80 6.33 17.90
N ASN A 714 -8.08 5.02 18.05
CA ASN A 714 -8.07 4.09 16.91
C ASN A 714 -9.14 4.42 15.86
N LEU A 715 -10.26 5.06 16.24
CA LEU A 715 -11.31 5.45 15.29
C LEU A 715 -10.95 6.74 14.53
N GLU A 716 -10.22 7.66 15.15
CA GLU A 716 -9.73 8.87 14.47
C GLU A 716 -8.55 8.55 13.52
N GLU A 717 -7.61 7.68 13.93
CA GLU A 717 -6.53 7.22 13.06
C GLU A 717 -7.05 6.41 11.84
N GLU A 718 -8.04 5.53 12.02
CA GLU A 718 -8.64 4.77 10.90
C GLU A 718 -9.36 5.72 9.91
N LYS A 719 -10.08 6.73 10.40
CA LYS A 719 -10.69 7.79 9.56
C LYS A 719 -9.62 8.61 8.79
N ALA A 720 -8.55 9.02 9.46
CA ALA A 720 -7.47 9.78 8.84
C ALA A 720 -6.80 8.96 7.72
N ALA A 721 -6.56 7.67 7.97
CA ALA A 721 -6.02 6.76 6.97
C ALA A 721 -6.98 6.52 5.79
N GLU A 722 -8.29 6.37 6.03
CA GLU A 722 -9.30 6.26 4.95
C GLU A 722 -9.45 7.54 4.11
N GLU A 723 -9.33 8.71 4.72
CA GLU A 723 -9.35 10.01 4.02
C GLU A 723 -8.08 10.20 3.17
N TRP A 724 -6.91 9.89 3.73
CA TRP A 724 -5.64 9.91 3.02
C TRP A 724 -5.63 8.94 1.83
N GLU A 725 -6.04 7.69 2.05
CA GLU A 725 -6.17 6.66 1.02
C GLU A 725 -7.04 7.13 -0.14
N ARG A 726 -8.15 7.81 0.15
CA ARG A 726 -9.07 8.36 -0.87
C ARG A 726 -8.48 9.54 -1.63
N LYS A 727 -7.78 10.46 -0.94
CA LYS A 727 -7.07 11.59 -1.56
C LYS A 727 -5.98 11.10 -2.51
N MET A 728 -5.15 10.16 -2.05
CA MET A 728 -4.03 9.60 -2.78
C MET A 728 -4.50 8.80 -4.01
N ALA A 729 -5.46 7.89 -3.85
CA ALA A 729 -5.99 7.12 -4.97
C ALA A 729 -6.66 8.01 -6.03
N PHE A 730 -7.37 9.07 -5.61
CA PHE A 730 -7.93 10.05 -6.56
C PHE A 730 -6.81 10.78 -7.34
N ALA A 731 -5.76 11.23 -6.66
CA ALA A 731 -4.63 11.92 -7.28
C ALA A 731 -3.86 11.03 -8.28
N LEU A 732 -3.52 9.80 -7.88
CA LEU A 732 -2.79 8.83 -8.70
C LEU A 732 -3.53 8.44 -9.99
N VAL A 733 -4.86 8.36 -9.95
CA VAL A 733 -5.65 7.83 -11.06
C VAL A 733 -6.29 8.93 -11.94
N SER A 734 -6.49 10.14 -11.41
CA SER A 734 -6.98 11.27 -12.22
C SER A 734 -5.93 11.82 -13.20
N TYR A 735 -4.64 11.55 -12.97
CA TYR A 735 -3.56 11.90 -13.90
C TYR A 735 -3.75 11.21 -15.27
N GLU A 736 -3.80 12.03 -16.33
CA GLU A 736 -3.98 11.65 -17.74
C GLU A 736 -5.02 10.54 -18.00
N PHE A 737 -6.16 10.58 -17.27
CA PHE A 737 -7.24 9.58 -17.36
C PHE A 737 -6.81 8.13 -17.08
N GLY A 738 -5.73 7.93 -16.32
CA GLY A 738 -5.35 6.63 -15.76
C GLY A 738 -4.21 5.91 -16.46
N LEU A 739 -3.25 6.60 -17.08
CA LEU A 739 -2.03 5.99 -17.66
C LEU A 739 -1.26 5.09 -16.66
N LEU A 740 -1.36 5.39 -15.36
CA LEU A 740 -0.81 4.54 -14.30
C LEU A 740 -1.34 3.11 -14.35
N PHE A 741 -2.59 2.90 -14.78
CA PHE A 741 -3.18 1.56 -14.92
C PHE A 741 -2.55 0.75 -16.05
N GLU A 742 -2.15 1.39 -17.15
CA GLU A 742 -1.41 0.72 -18.22
C GLU A 742 -0.03 0.27 -17.71
N ALA A 743 0.69 1.16 -17.00
CA ALA A 743 2.01 0.85 -16.44
C ALA A 743 1.97 -0.27 -15.39
N LEU A 744 0.98 -0.23 -14.48
CA LEU A 744 0.75 -1.31 -13.51
C LEU A 744 0.32 -2.63 -14.19
N ALA A 745 -0.47 -2.56 -15.27
CA ALA A 745 -0.86 -3.73 -16.06
C ALA A 745 0.32 -4.32 -16.87
N GLU A 746 1.33 -3.52 -17.21
CA GLU A 746 2.59 -4.00 -17.80
C GLU A 746 3.50 -4.64 -16.74
N GLY A 747 3.68 -4.00 -15.58
CA GLY A 747 4.40 -4.59 -14.45
C GLY A 747 3.79 -5.92 -13.96
N LEU A 748 2.46 -6.04 -13.97
CA LEU A 748 1.72 -7.29 -13.74
C LEU A 748 2.09 -8.43 -14.71
N ARG A 749 2.54 -8.12 -15.93
CA ARG A 749 2.99 -9.09 -16.94
C ARG A 749 4.49 -9.39 -16.85
N SER A 750 5.23 -8.70 -15.97
CA SER A 750 6.66 -8.92 -15.78
C SER A 750 6.97 -10.33 -15.28
N ARG A 751 8.19 -10.79 -15.57
CA ARG A 751 8.73 -12.06 -15.07
C ARG A 751 9.24 -11.96 -13.63
N CYS A 752 9.58 -10.77 -13.15
CA CYS A 752 9.98 -10.56 -11.76
C CYS A 752 8.79 -10.74 -10.82
N ALA A 753 8.94 -11.59 -9.80
CA ALA A 753 7.87 -11.92 -8.86
C ALA A 753 7.55 -10.75 -7.91
N GLU A 754 8.58 -10.01 -7.46
CA GLU A 754 8.45 -8.85 -6.58
C GLU A 754 7.68 -7.72 -7.28
N LEU A 755 8.13 -7.33 -8.47
CA LEU A 755 7.45 -6.33 -9.31
C LEU A 755 6.00 -6.73 -9.61
N ARG A 756 5.75 -8.00 -9.97
CA ARG A 756 4.39 -8.50 -10.21
C ARG A 756 3.52 -8.39 -8.96
N SER A 757 4.05 -8.77 -7.79
CA SER A 757 3.35 -8.71 -6.51
C SER A 757 3.01 -7.27 -6.10
N ALA A 758 3.99 -6.37 -6.18
CA ALA A 758 3.79 -4.95 -5.89
C ALA A 758 2.75 -4.32 -6.82
N CYS A 759 2.87 -4.53 -8.14
CA CYS A 759 1.87 -4.05 -9.11
C CYS A 759 0.49 -4.68 -8.92
N PHE A 760 0.40 -5.96 -8.50
CA PHE A 760 -0.87 -6.62 -8.20
C PHE A 760 -1.56 -6.01 -6.97
N VAL A 761 -0.81 -5.76 -5.90
CA VAL A 761 -1.33 -5.09 -4.69
C VAL A 761 -1.75 -3.65 -5.01
N SER A 762 -0.95 -2.89 -5.77
CA SER A 762 -1.31 -1.53 -6.23
C SER A 762 -2.56 -1.51 -7.11
N ALA A 763 -2.66 -2.42 -8.09
CA ALA A 763 -3.83 -2.51 -8.96
C ALA A 763 -5.10 -2.89 -8.18
N THR A 764 -4.99 -3.88 -7.27
CA THR A 764 -6.10 -4.30 -6.40
C THR A 764 -6.57 -3.16 -5.50
N TRP A 765 -5.63 -2.41 -4.92
CA TRP A 765 -5.92 -1.24 -4.09
C TRP A 765 -6.67 -0.15 -4.87
N LEU A 766 -6.12 0.32 -5.99
CA LEU A 766 -6.71 1.42 -6.75
C LEU A 766 -8.08 1.02 -7.36
N VAL A 767 -8.24 -0.23 -7.82
CA VAL A 767 -9.53 -0.74 -8.30
C VAL A 767 -10.54 -0.90 -7.16
N HIS A 768 -10.12 -1.24 -5.94
CA HIS A 768 -11.02 -1.24 -4.79
C HIS A 768 -11.54 0.18 -4.51
N VAL A 769 -10.65 1.17 -4.38
CA VAL A 769 -11.02 2.56 -4.06
C VAL A 769 -11.83 3.23 -5.18
N LEU A 770 -11.65 2.85 -6.45
CA LEU A 770 -12.51 3.28 -7.56
C LEU A 770 -14.00 2.93 -7.38
N GLY A 771 -14.32 1.87 -6.64
CA GLY A 771 -15.70 1.53 -6.28
C GLY A 771 -16.34 2.47 -5.25
N ILE A 772 -15.51 3.26 -4.55
CA ILE A 772 -15.90 4.21 -3.49
C ILE A 772 -15.90 5.65 -4.02
N LEU A 773 -14.94 5.99 -4.89
CA LEU A 773 -14.86 7.29 -5.54
C LEU A 773 -16.09 7.56 -6.45
N PRO A 774 -16.51 8.83 -6.59
CA PRO A 774 -17.61 9.20 -7.50
C PRO A 774 -17.26 8.89 -8.96
N ASP A 775 -18.27 8.58 -9.77
CA ASP A 775 -18.02 8.19 -11.15
C ASP A 775 -17.58 9.36 -12.02
N THR A 776 -16.42 9.21 -12.63
CA THR A 776 -15.74 10.19 -13.50
C THR A 776 -15.38 9.57 -14.85
N GLY A 777 -15.89 8.38 -15.17
CA GLY A 777 -15.50 7.58 -16.34
C GLY A 777 -14.17 6.84 -16.18
N ILE A 778 -13.33 7.25 -15.23
CA ILE A 778 -12.05 6.60 -14.88
C ILE A 778 -12.20 5.11 -14.58
N ARG A 779 -13.36 4.69 -14.04
CA ARG A 779 -13.68 3.27 -13.78
C ARG A 779 -13.58 2.41 -15.04
N ALA A 780 -13.96 2.93 -16.21
CA ALA A 780 -13.86 2.22 -17.48
C ALA A 780 -12.40 2.03 -17.93
N ALA A 781 -11.50 2.99 -17.66
CA ALA A 781 -10.07 2.83 -17.94
C ALA A 781 -9.45 1.71 -17.08
N GLY A 782 -9.77 1.68 -15.78
CA GLY A 782 -9.38 0.59 -14.88
C GLY A 782 -9.94 -0.77 -15.32
N ARG A 783 -11.21 -0.80 -15.78
CA ARG A 783 -11.85 -2.01 -16.32
C ARG A 783 -11.11 -2.55 -17.55
N VAL A 784 -10.81 -1.69 -18.52
CA VAL A 784 -10.08 -2.07 -19.75
C VAL A 784 -8.68 -2.60 -19.45
N CYS A 785 -7.96 -1.99 -18.50
CA CYS A 785 -6.59 -2.40 -18.16
C CYS A 785 -6.54 -3.73 -17.37
N PHE A 786 -7.38 -3.89 -16.35
CA PHE A 786 -7.22 -4.95 -15.35
C PHE A 786 -8.22 -6.10 -15.42
N LEU A 787 -9.44 -5.92 -15.96
CA LEU A 787 -10.51 -6.93 -15.81
C LEU A 787 -10.06 -8.32 -16.26
N LYS A 788 -9.43 -8.43 -17.43
CA LYS A 788 -8.92 -9.71 -17.96
C LYS A 788 -7.78 -10.29 -17.14
N LEU A 789 -6.84 -9.45 -16.69
CA LEU A 789 -5.69 -9.88 -15.86
C LEU A 789 -6.16 -10.41 -14.49
N LEU A 790 -7.13 -9.74 -13.86
CA LEU A 790 -7.66 -10.17 -12.57
C LEU A 790 -8.43 -11.49 -12.67
N ILE A 791 -9.16 -11.72 -13.76
CA ILE A 791 -9.80 -13.02 -14.06
C ILE A 791 -8.76 -14.12 -14.29
N GLU A 792 -7.70 -13.82 -15.04
CA GLU A 792 -6.58 -14.75 -15.28
C GLU A 792 -5.86 -15.12 -13.98
N ILE A 793 -5.55 -14.15 -13.12
CA ILE A 793 -4.94 -14.39 -11.79
C ILE A 793 -5.91 -15.17 -10.87
N PHE A 794 -7.19 -14.82 -10.87
CA PHE A 794 -8.21 -15.49 -10.05
C PHE A 794 -8.40 -16.98 -10.40
N THR A 795 -8.36 -17.32 -11.69
CA THR A 795 -8.54 -18.70 -12.18
C THR A 795 -7.23 -19.50 -12.16
N SER A 796 -6.07 -18.88 -12.37
CA SER A 796 -4.78 -19.57 -12.45
C SER A 796 -3.99 -19.68 -11.14
N SER A 797 -4.18 -18.76 -10.18
CA SER A 797 -3.40 -18.78 -8.94
C SER A 797 -3.71 -20.00 -8.08
N LYS A 798 -2.69 -20.48 -7.35
CA LYS A 798 -2.83 -21.52 -6.32
C LYS A 798 -2.93 -20.94 -4.90
N ASP A 799 -2.63 -19.65 -4.73
CA ASP A 799 -2.74 -18.98 -3.45
C ASP A 799 -4.17 -18.48 -3.22
N ILE A 800 -4.72 -18.80 -2.05
CA ILE A 800 -6.05 -18.37 -1.62
C ILE A 800 -6.06 -16.85 -1.38
N GLU A 801 -4.96 -16.24 -0.91
CA GLU A 801 -4.89 -14.79 -0.74
C GLU A 801 -4.98 -14.06 -2.08
N ASP A 802 -4.19 -14.46 -3.08
CA ASP A 802 -4.23 -13.82 -4.41
C ASP A 802 -5.60 -13.98 -5.08
N LYS A 803 -6.25 -15.15 -4.95
CA LYS A 803 -7.64 -15.30 -5.41
C LYS A 803 -8.60 -14.35 -4.66
N VAL A 804 -8.45 -14.19 -3.35
CA VAL A 804 -9.30 -13.29 -2.53
C VAL A 804 -9.02 -11.81 -2.83
N LEU A 805 -7.79 -11.44 -3.19
CA LEU A 805 -7.42 -10.08 -3.62
C LEU A 805 -7.96 -9.76 -5.01
N SER A 806 -7.79 -10.65 -5.99
CA SER A 806 -8.44 -10.50 -7.30
C SER A 806 -9.96 -10.39 -7.17
N LEU A 807 -10.56 -11.17 -6.27
CA LEU A 807 -11.99 -11.12 -5.99
C LEU A 807 -12.44 -9.76 -5.41
N LEU A 808 -11.63 -9.13 -4.55
CA LEU A 808 -11.90 -7.79 -4.01
C LEU A 808 -11.92 -6.72 -5.11
N ALA A 809 -10.98 -6.79 -6.06
CA ALA A 809 -10.94 -5.89 -7.22
C ALA A 809 -12.11 -6.16 -8.19
N LEU A 810 -12.42 -7.43 -8.47
CA LEU A 810 -13.56 -7.81 -9.32
C LEU A 810 -14.90 -7.35 -8.73
N ASN A 811 -15.05 -7.26 -7.40
CA ASN A 811 -16.24 -6.71 -6.75
C ASN A 811 -16.55 -5.27 -7.18
N SER A 812 -15.53 -4.44 -7.41
CA SER A 812 -15.73 -3.05 -7.89
C SER A 812 -16.34 -3.02 -9.29
N PHE A 813 -15.92 -3.92 -10.19
CA PHE A 813 -16.48 -4.03 -11.54
C PHE A 813 -17.85 -4.70 -11.55
N ILE A 814 -18.17 -5.59 -10.60
CA ILE A 814 -19.49 -6.23 -10.48
C ILE A 814 -20.59 -5.21 -10.07
N LYS A 815 -20.21 -4.14 -9.38
CA LYS A 815 -21.11 -3.03 -9.02
C LYS A 815 -21.38 -2.06 -10.17
N ASP A 816 -20.61 -2.14 -11.25
CA ASP A 816 -20.78 -1.39 -12.50
C ASP A 816 -21.60 -2.22 -13.51
N PRO A 817 -22.71 -1.71 -14.06
CA PRO A 817 -23.50 -2.42 -15.08
C PRO A 817 -22.68 -2.83 -16.32
N GLU A 818 -21.69 -2.04 -16.74
CA GLU A 818 -20.82 -2.37 -17.86
C GLU A 818 -19.79 -3.45 -17.47
N GLY A 819 -19.20 -3.34 -16.28
CA GLY A 819 -18.33 -4.36 -15.70
C GLY A 819 -18.99 -5.72 -15.52
N LEU A 820 -20.25 -5.75 -15.10
CA LEU A 820 -21.04 -6.97 -15.03
C LEU A 820 -21.29 -7.57 -16.43
N HIS A 821 -21.54 -6.74 -17.45
CA HIS A 821 -21.69 -7.20 -18.84
C HIS A 821 -20.39 -7.83 -19.36
N ASP A 822 -19.25 -7.15 -19.23
CA ASP A 822 -17.96 -7.64 -19.72
C ASP A 822 -17.54 -8.93 -18.99
N LEU A 823 -17.78 -9.01 -17.67
CA LEU A 823 -17.54 -10.19 -16.84
C LEU A 823 -18.42 -11.40 -17.22
N THR A 824 -19.64 -11.16 -17.74
CA THR A 824 -20.58 -12.24 -18.13
C THR A 824 -19.98 -13.20 -19.18
N SER A 825 -19.03 -12.71 -20.00
CA SER A 825 -18.26 -13.53 -20.95
C SER A 825 -17.45 -14.66 -20.30
N SER A 826 -16.91 -14.41 -19.10
CA SER A 826 -16.00 -15.31 -18.35
C SER A 826 -16.68 -15.97 -17.13
N MET A 827 -17.99 -15.78 -17.00
CA MET A 827 -18.82 -16.18 -15.87
C MET A 827 -18.73 -17.68 -15.54
N LYS A 828 -18.51 -18.55 -16.54
CA LYS A 828 -18.49 -20.01 -16.35
C LYS A 828 -17.30 -20.47 -15.51
N ASP A 829 -16.11 -19.97 -15.83
CA ASP A 829 -14.87 -20.36 -15.18
C ASP A 829 -14.81 -19.79 -13.76
N ILE A 830 -15.13 -18.49 -13.63
CA ILE A 830 -15.19 -17.76 -12.36
C ILE A 830 -16.18 -18.42 -11.37
N LYS A 831 -17.33 -18.93 -11.84
CA LYS A 831 -18.30 -19.65 -11.00
C LYS A 831 -17.74 -20.92 -10.34
N LYS A 832 -16.73 -21.58 -10.91
CA LYS A 832 -16.06 -22.74 -10.29
C LYS A 832 -15.21 -22.29 -9.11
N ASP A 833 -14.28 -21.37 -9.33
CA ASP A 833 -13.37 -20.87 -8.29
C ASP A 833 -14.12 -20.15 -7.15
N LEU A 834 -15.21 -19.43 -7.45
CA LEU A 834 -16.09 -18.85 -6.44
C LEU A 834 -16.73 -19.90 -5.50
N ARG A 835 -17.11 -21.08 -6.03
CA ARG A 835 -17.67 -22.18 -5.21
C ARG A 835 -16.62 -22.77 -4.26
N GLU A 836 -15.36 -22.87 -4.70
CA GLU A 836 -14.25 -23.31 -3.86
C GLU A 836 -13.96 -22.27 -2.74
N LEU A 837 -13.98 -20.98 -3.09
CA LEU A 837 -13.69 -19.86 -2.16
C LEU A 837 -14.85 -19.49 -1.21
N ARG A 838 -16.07 -20.03 -1.39
CA ARG A 838 -17.19 -19.94 -0.42
C ARG A 838 -16.76 -20.35 0.99
N LYS A 839 -15.73 -21.20 1.13
CA LYS A 839 -15.22 -21.70 2.42
C LYS A 839 -14.17 -20.79 3.08
N SER A 840 -13.63 -19.78 2.38
CA SER A 840 -12.57 -18.91 2.88
C SER A 840 -12.92 -17.41 2.94
N SER A 841 -13.85 -16.93 2.09
CA SER A 841 -14.25 -15.51 2.06
C SER A 841 -15.78 -15.34 2.01
N SER A 842 -16.29 -14.44 2.86
CA SER A 842 -17.69 -13.97 2.80
C SER A 842 -18.01 -13.23 1.50
N LEU A 843 -17.02 -12.56 0.90
CA LEU A 843 -17.18 -11.80 -0.32
C LEU A 843 -17.52 -12.69 -1.53
N ALA A 844 -17.00 -13.93 -1.57
CA ALA A 844 -17.36 -14.91 -2.59
C ALA A 844 -18.86 -15.25 -2.56
N VAL A 845 -19.47 -15.29 -1.37
CA VAL A 845 -20.91 -15.55 -1.18
C VAL A 845 -21.76 -14.36 -1.63
N GLU A 846 -21.32 -13.13 -1.40
CA GLU A 846 -22.01 -11.93 -1.88
C GLU A 846 -21.95 -11.80 -3.40
N ILE A 847 -20.77 -12.03 -3.99
CA ILE A 847 -20.57 -12.01 -5.44
C ILE A 847 -21.37 -13.12 -6.13
N LEU A 848 -21.38 -14.36 -5.61
CA LEU A 848 -22.24 -15.42 -6.14
C LEU A 848 -23.73 -15.03 -6.13
N LYS A 849 -24.21 -14.33 -5.09
CA LYS A 849 -25.60 -13.83 -5.04
C LYS A 849 -25.86 -12.78 -6.13
N VAL A 850 -25.01 -11.77 -6.29
CA VAL A 850 -25.17 -10.73 -7.33
C VAL A 850 -25.13 -11.35 -8.73
N LEU A 851 -24.16 -12.22 -9.00
CA LEU A 851 -24.01 -12.92 -10.29
C LEU A 851 -25.14 -13.92 -10.58
N SER A 852 -25.91 -14.35 -9.56
CA SER A 852 -27.13 -15.16 -9.72
C SER A 852 -28.39 -14.33 -9.96
N ALA A 853 -28.44 -13.07 -9.49
CA ALA A 853 -29.62 -12.22 -9.58
C ALA A 853 -29.83 -11.59 -10.98
N GLY A 854 -28.80 -11.56 -11.82
CA GLY A 854 -28.83 -10.94 -13.16
C GLY A 854 -29.57 -11.75 -14.25
N HIS A 855 -29.97 -12.99 -13.99
CA HIS A 855 -30.64 -13.84 -14.98
C HIS A 855 -31.89 -14.52 -14.40
N ASP A 856 -33.01 -14.44 -15.13
CA ASP A 856 -34.21 -15.29 -14.92
C ASP A 856 -34.00 -16.75 -15.39
N SER A 857 -32.75 -17.19 -15.58
CA SER A 857 -32.40 -18.60 -15.76
C SER A 857 -32.76 -19.40 -14.50
N SER A 858 -33.25 -20.62 -14.66
CA SER A 858 -33.75 -21.42 -13.53
C SER A 858 -32.74 -21.55 -12.39
N ILE A 859 -33.22 -21.40 -11.16
CA ILE A 859 -32.43 -21.62 -9.92
C ILE A 859 -31.90 -23.07 -9.83
N ALA A 860 -32.46 -23.99 -10.63
CA ALA A 860 -31.93 -25.34 -10.83
C ALA A 860 -30.54 -25.40 -11.52
N GLU A 861 -30.04 -24.32 -12.14
CA GLU A 861 -28.65 -24.25 -12.62
C GLU A 861 -27.66 -23.71 -11.55
N LEU A 862 -28.17 -23.16 -10.45
CA LEU A 862 -27.34 -22.61 -9.37
C LEU A 862 -26.84 -23.69 -8.42
N TRP A 863 -27.66 -24.72 -8.18
CA TRP A 863 -27.40 -25.79 -7.23
C TRP A 863 -27.30 -27.13 -7.97
N THR A 864 -26.25 -27.88 -7.70
CA THR A 864 -26.08 -29.27 -8.16
C THR A 864 -26.00 -30.18 -6.95
N HIS A 865 -26.98 -31.08 -6.81
CA HIS A 865 -27.03 -32.08 -5.73
C HIS A 865 -26.38 -33.38 -6.19
N ASN A 866 -25.08 -33.49 -5.95
CA ASN A 866 -24.32 -34.68 -6.31
C ASN A 866 -24.46 -35.72 -5.19
N GLU A 867 -24.87 -36.95 -5.51
CA GLU A 867 -24.83 -38.07 -4.55
C GLU A 867 -23.36 -38.35 -4.22
N LEU A 868 -22.98 -38.16 -2.94
CA LEU A 868 -21.61 -38.38 -2.48
C LEU A 868 -21.40 -39.83 -2.07
N VAL A 869 -22.32 -40.37 -1.27
CA VAL A 869 -22.23 -41.71 -0.67
C VAL A 869 -23.62 -42.29 -0.42
N GLN A 870 -23.81 -43.55 -0.80
CA GLN A 870 -24.86 -44.44 -0.27
C GLN A 870 -24.21 -45.50 0.62
N VAL A 871 -24.76 -45.73 1.81
CA VAL A 871 -24.37 -46.82 2.71
C VAL A 871 -25.61 -47.61 3.09
N ASP A 872 -25.58 -48.93 2.93
CA ASP A 872 -26.63 -49.80 3.45
C ASP A 872 -26.33 -50.21 4.90
N CYS A 873 -27.32 -50.09 5.78
CA CYS A 873 -27.33 -50.61 7.15
C CYS A 873 -28.60 -51.43 7.42
N SER A 874 -29.20 -52.03 6.39
CA SER A 874 -30.40 -52.86 6.45
C SER A 874 -30.37 -53.96 7.52
N GLU A 875 -29.20 -54.48 7.89
CA GLU A 875 -29.01 -55.42 9.01
C GLU A 875 -29.44 -54.87 10.39
N ASN A 876 -29.40 -53.54 10.58
CA ASN A 876 -29.88 -52.84 11.79
C ASN A 876 -31.34 -52.34 11.63
N GLY A 877 -31.96 -52.56 10.47
CA GLY A 877 -33.33 -52.17 10.15
C GLY A 877 -33.51 -50.66 9.89
N GLU A 878 -34.72 -50.12 10.10
CA GLU A 878 -35.09 -48.75 9.70
C GLU A 878 -34.17 -47.68 10.36
N VAL A 879 -33.74 -46.67 9.58
CA VAL A 879 -33.05 -45.50 10.13
C VAL A 879 -34.09 -44.48 10.59
N LEU A 880 -34.30 -44.39 11.91
CA LEU A 880 -35.41 -43.62 12.49
C LEU A 880 -35.02 -42.16 12.81
N SER A 881 -33.74 -41.88 13.02
CA SER A 881 -33.25 -40.53 13.29
C SER A 881 -31.81 -40.36 12.83
N ILE A 882 -31.51 -39.20 12.24
CA ILE A 882 -30.15 -38.76 11.88
C ILE A 882 -29.93 -37.36 12.45
N THR A 883 -28.70 -37.06 12.87
CA THR A 883 -28.25 -35.69 13.19
C THR A 883 -26.78 -35.50 12.79
N PHE A 884 -26.37 -34.26 12.54
CA PHE A 884 -25.03 -33.90 12.03
C PHE A 884 -24.39 -32.87 12.97
N TYR A 885 -23.13 -33.09 13.38
CA TYR A 885 -22.38 -32.17 14.23
C TYR A 885 -20.87 -32.40 14.12
N ASN A 886 -20.07 -31.33 14.03
CA ASN A 886 -18.60 -31.35 13.95
C ASN A 886 -18.04 -32.42 12.99
N ASP A 887 -18.45 -32.38 11.72
CA ASP A 887 -18.07 -33.33 10.65
C ASP A 887 -18.33 -34.81 10.97
N LYS A 888 -19.32 -35.07 11.84
CA LYS A 888 -19.84 -36.39 12.17
C LYS A 888 -21.33 -36.51 11.92
N ILE A 889 -21.73 -37.69 11.45
CA ILE A 889 -23.12 -38.11 11.29
C ILE A 889 -23.43 -39.12 12.39
N PHE A 890 -24.53 -38.93 13.09
CA PHE A 890 -25.06 -39.87 14.07
C PHE A 890 -26.38 -40.42 13.55
N SER A 891 -26.50 -41.76 13.41
CA SER A 891 -27.71 -42.43 12.96
C SER A 891 -28.25 -43.41 14.00
N GLY A 892 -29.55 -43.34 14.28
CA GLY A 892 -30.28 -44.19 15.23
C GLY A 892 -31.19 -45.18 14.50
N HIS A 893 -31.05 -46.45 14.86
CA HIS A 893 -31.62 -47.59 14.11
C HIS A 893 -32.71 -48.32 14.90
N SER A 894 -33.56 -49.07 14.18
CA SER A 894 -34.71 -49.78 14.73
C SER A 894 -34.36 -50.95 15.67
N ASP A 895 -33.15 -51.52 15.54
CA ASP A 895 -32.63 -52.63 16.34
C ASP A 895 -32.09 -52.21 17.73
N GLY A 896 -32.00 -50.90 18.00
CA GLY A 896 -31.39 -50.31 19.19
C GLY A 896 -29.97 -49.78 19.02
N THR A 897 -29.43 -49.81 17.80
CA THR A 897 -28.07 -49.37 17.49
C THR A 897 -27.99 -47.87 17.19
N ILE A 898 -26.89 -47.24 17.60
CA ILE A 898 -26.44 -45.93 17.14
C ILE A 898 -25.12 -46.13 16.38
N LYS A 899 -25.02 -45.58 15.16
CA LYS A 899 -23.76 -45.56 14.40
C LYS A 899 -23.23 -44.14 14.25
N VAL A 900 -21.92 -43.99 14.38
CA VAL A 900 -21.17 -42.73 14.28
C VAL A 900 -20.28 -42.78 13.05
N TRP A 901 -20.45 -41.85 12.13
CA TRP A 901 -19.69 -41.78 10.87
C TRP A 901 -18.92 -40.47 10.77
N THR A 902 -17.82 -40.48 10.03
CA THR A 902 -17.15 -39.27 9.53
C THR A 902 -16.74 -39.47 8.08
N GLY A 903 -16.53 -38.39 7.33
CA GLY A 903 -16.17 -38.47 5.92
C GLY A 903 -15.87 -37.12 5.31
N LYS A 904 -15.12 -37.13 4.21
CA LYS A 904 -14.85 -35.96 3.36
C LYS A 904 -14.90 -36.41 1.90
N GLY A 905 -15.73 -35.76 1.09
CA GLY A 905 -15.99 -36.21 -0.28
C GLY A 905 -16.86 -37.47 -0.33
N SER A 906 -16.54 -38.38 -1.24
CA SER A 906 -17.36 -39.55 -1.61
C SER A 906 -17.09 -40.81 -0.78
N ILE A 907 -16.71 -40.68 0.50
CA ILE A 907 -16.52 -41.82 1.42
C ILE A 907 -17.03 -41.46 2.83
N LEU A 908 -17.87 -42.34 3.40
CA LEU A 908 -18.23 -42.32 4.82
C LEU A 908 -17.54 -43.50 5.53
N HIS A 909 -16.74 -43.19 6.55
CA HIS A 909 -16.11 -44.18 7.43
C HIS A 909 -16.95 -44.34 8.70
N LEU A 910 -17.29 -45.59 9.03
CA LEU A 910 -17.88 -45.93 10.32
C LEU A 910 -16.79 -45.80 11.41
N ILE A 911 -16.96 -44.85 12.33
CA ILE A 911 -16.07 -44.69 13.48
C ILE A 911 -16.43 -45.69 14.57
N GLN A 912 -17.75 -45.82 14.85
CA GLN A 912 -18.22 -46.58 16.00
C GLN A 912 -19.66 -47.07 15.79
N GLU A 913 -19.93 -48.30 16.22
CA GLU A 913 -21.27 -48.90 16.31
C GLU A 913 -21.58 -49.23 17.77
N ILE A 914 -22.74 -48.82 18.26
CA ILE A 914 -23.05 -48.76 19.69
C ILE A 914 -24.47 -49.26 19.93
N ARG A 915 -24.60 -50.43 20.57
CA ARG A 915 -25.90 -51.07 20.84
C ARG A 915 -26.20 -51.19 22.33
N GLU A 916 -26.24 -50.04 23.01
CA GLU A 916 -26.65 -49.97 24.42
C GLU A 916 -28.17 -49.86 24.62
N HIS A 917 -28.90 -49.33 23.64
CA HIS A 917 -30.37 -49.33 23.67
C HIS A 917 -30.90 -50.72 23.31
N THR A 918 -31.91 -51.18 24.05
CA THR A 918 -32.46 -52.54 23.87
C THR A 918 -33.58 -52.60 22.84
N LYS A 919 -33.98 -51.45 22.28
CA LYS A 919 -34.99 -51.26 21.22
C LYS A 919 -34.68 -50.00 20.42
N ALA A 920 -35.28 -49.91 19.23
CA ALA A 920 -35.36 -48.74 18.35
C ALA A 920 -35.03 -47.38 18.98
N VAL A 921 -33.98 -46.74 18.46
CA VAL A 921 -33.58 -45.37 18.80
C VAL A 921 -34.35 -44.41 17.89
N THR A 922 -35.45 -43.84 18.38
CA THR A 922 -36.41 -43.11 17.54
C THR A 922 -36.05 -41.63 17.33
N SER A 923 -35.09 -41.10 18.09
CA SER A 923 -34.80 -39.68 18.10
C SER A 923 -33.40 -39.40 18.64
N LEU A 924 -32.66 -38.56 17.91
CA LEU A 924 -31.35 -38.03 18.27
C LEU A 924 -31.43 -36.49 18.30
N ALA A 925 -30.91 -35.87 19.37
CA ALA A 925 -30.91 -34.42 19.55
C ALA A 925 -29.59 -33.93 20.15
N ILE A 926 -29.10 -32.75 19.75
CA ILE A 926 -27.82 -32.18 20.21
C ILE A 926 -28.07 -30.82 20.86
N LEU A 927 -27.41 -30.55 22.00
CA LEU A 927 -27.51 -29.29 22.73
C LEU A 927 -26.16 -28.55 22.66
N GLN A 928 -26.11 -27.50 21.84
CA GLN A 928 -24.87 -26.77 21.51
C GLN A 928 -23.98 -26.32 22.69
N PRO A 929 -24.49 -25.77 23.81
CA PRO A 929 -23.64 -25.28 24.91
C PRO A 929 -23.00 -26.38 25.79
N GLY A 930 -22.76 -27.60 25.29
CA GLY A 930 -22.12 -28.65 26.10
C GLY A 930 -21.85 -30.00 25.44
N GLU A 931 -21.57 -30.03 24.12
CA GLU A 931 -20.99 -31.19 23.40
C GLU A 931 -21.65 -32.56 23.67
N LYS A 932 -22.98 -32.54 23.88
CA LYS A 932 -23.78 -33.71 24.24
C LYS A 932 -24.82 -34.05 23.19
N LEU A 933 -24.81 -35.32 22.80
CA LEU A 933 -25.88 -35.97 22.06
C LEU A 933 -26.85 -36.62 23.06
N TYR A 934 -28.14 -36.56 22.76
CA TYR A 934 -29.21 -37.18 23.52
C TYR A 934 -29.95 -38.15 22.60
N SER A 935 -30.16 -39.39 23.04
CA SER A 935 -30.96 -40.39 22.32
C SER A 935 -32.20 -40.79 23.09
N GLY A 936 -33.33 -40.93 22.40
CA GLY A 936 -34.58 -41.46 22.94
C GLY A 936 -34.92 -42.82 22.31
N SER A 937 -35.41 -43.76 23.12
CA SER A 937 -35.72 -45.12 22.65
C SER A 937 -37.08 -45.64 23.12
N LEU A 938 -37.60 -46.60 22.33
CA LEU A 938 -38.74 -47.45 22.70
C LEU A 938 -38.44 -48.39 23.90
N ASP A 939 -37.19 -48.48 24.36
CA ASP A 939 -36.82 -49.19 25.60
C ASP A 939 -37.18 -48.43 26.89
N ARG A 940 -37.74 -47.21 26.75
CA ARG A 940 -38.16 -46.29 27.82
C ARG A 940 -37.02 -45.52 28.48
N THR A 941 -35.81 -45.57 27.94
CA THR A 941 -34.70 -44.73 28.39
C THR A 941 -34.45 -43.55 27.46
N ALA A 942 -33.94 -42.46 28.04
CA ALA A 942 -33.18 -41.45 27.31
C ALA A 942 -31.72 -41.51 27.78
N ARG A 943 -30.77 -41.59 26.84
CA ARG A 943 -29.33 -41.61 27.15
C ARG A 943 -28.68 -40.29 26.76
N VAL A 944 -27.70 -39.87 27.56
CA VAL A 944 -26.88 -38.68 27.34
C VAL A 944 -25.45 -39.14 27.05
N TRP A 945 -24.93 -38.72 25.91
CA TRP A 945 -23.64 -39.12 25.39
C TRP A 945 -22.69 -37.93 25.29
N SER A 946 -21.42 -38.12 25.66
CA SER A 946 -20.36 -37.15 25.37
C SER A 946 -19.78 -37.44 23.99
N ILE A 947 -19.65 -36.40 23.17
CA ILE A 947 -19.10 -36.47 21.81
C ILE A 947 -17.59 -36.18 21.88
N GLY A 948 -16.75 -37.21 21.94
CA GLY A 948 -15.30 -37.07 21.87
C GLY A 948 -14.77 -36.98 20.44
N ASN A 949 -13.46 -36.72 20.30
CA ASN A 949 -12.79 -36.61 18.99
C ASN A 949 -12.94 -37.85 18.12
N GLU A 950 -12.90 -39.05 18.70
CA GLU A 950 -13.00 -40.34 17.95
C GLU A 950 -13.98 -41.33 18.57
N SER A 951 -14.67 -40.99 19.66
CA SER A 951 -15.63 -41.89 20.32
C SER A 951 -16.84 -41.15 20.90
N LEU A 952 -18.00 -41.78 20.84
CA LEU A 952 -19.21 -41.42 21.56
C LEU A 952 -19.35 -42.34 22.78
N THR A 953 -19.50 -41.77 23.97
CA THR A 953 -19.55 -42.53 25.24
C THR A 953 -20.80 -42.17 26.05
N CYS A 954 -21.52 -43.17 26.57
CA CYS A 954 -22.68 -42.92 27.43
C CYS A 954 -22.23 -42.39 28.80
N VAL A 955 -22.76 -41.24 29.21
CA VAL A 955 -22.41 -40.59 30.49
C VAL A 955 -23.57 -40.65 31.48
N GLN A 956 -24.82 -40.61 31.01
CA GLN A 956 -26.01 -40.62 31.86
C GLN A 956 -27.15 -41.40 31.19
N VAL A 957 -27.92 -42.16 31.97
CA VAL A 957 -29.11 -42.90 31.53
C VAL A 957 -30.29 -42.49 32.39
N HIS A 958 -31.39 -42.08 31.78
CA HIS A 958 -32.62 -41.65 32.46
C HIS A 958 -33.78 -42.58 32.13
N ASP A 959 -34.46 -43.10 33.16
CA ASP A 959 -35.72 -43.84 33.01
C ASP A 959 -36.88 -42.86 32.79
N MET A 960 -37.46 -42.91 31.58
CA MET A 960 -38.56 -42.06 31.16
C MET A 960 -39.93 -42.66 31.51
N LYS A 961 -39.96 -43.91 31.99
CA LYS A 961 -41.12 -44.75 32.37
C LYS A 961 -42.08 -45.13 31.24
N ASP A 962 -42.19 -44.28 30.21
CA ASP A 962 -42.90 -44.54 28.95
C ASP A 962 -41.92 -44.65 27.77
N GLN A 963 -42.39 -45.22 26.67
CA GLN A 963 -41.60 -45.28 25.42
C GLN A 963 -41.41 -43.87 24.86
N VAL A 964 -40.19 -43.53 24.44
CA VAL A 964 -39.90 -42.27 23.76
C VAL A 964 -40.09 -42.49 22.26
N HIS A 965 -41.05 -41.78 21.65
CA HIS A 965 -41.26 -41.81 20.19
C HIS A 965 -40.57 -40.65 19.46
N ASN A 966 -40.42 -39.50 20.12
CA ASN A 966 -39.71 -38.32 19.62
C ASN A 966 -39.20 -37.54 20.84
N LEU A 967 -38.00 -36.95 20.78
CA LEU A 967 -37.31 -36.30 21.89
C LEU A 967 -36.78 -34.92 21.47
N VAL A 968 -37.06 -33.89 22.26
CA VAL A 968 -36.48 -32.55 22.10
C VAL A 968 -35.94 -32.07 23.45
N VAL A 969 -34.75 -31.50 23.48
CA VAL A 969 -34.02 -31.16 24.71
C VAL A 969 -33.73 -29.67 24.79
N ALA A 970 -33.87 -29.08 25.98
CA ALA A 970 -33.44 -27.70 26.27
C ALA A 970 -33.01 -27.58 27.73
N ASN A 971 -32.01 -26.75 28.01
CA ASN A 971 -31.41 -26.43 29.31
C ASN A 971 -32.19 -26.94 30.56
N GLY A 972 -31.85 -28.15 31.04
CA GLY A 972 -32.41 -28.74 32.26
C GLY A 972 -33.68 -29.61 32.11
N ILE A 973 -34.27 -29.67 30.91
CA ILE A 973 -35.48 -30.44 30.58
C ILE A 973 -35.39 -31.18 29.24
N CYS A 974 -36.23 -32.19 29.07
CA CYS A 974 -36.57 -32.78 27.78
C CYS A 974 -38.09 -32.92 27.62
N CYS A 975 -38.56 -32.76 26.39
CA CYS A 975 -39.94 -32.93 25.97
C CYS A 975 -40.02 -34.17 25.06
N PHE A 976 -40.90 -35.12 25.36
CA PHE A 976 -41.02 -36.34 24.58
C PHE A 976 -42.46 -36.79 24.37
N ILE A 977 -42.68 -37.44 23.22
CA ILE A 977 -43.97 -38.07 22.88
C ILE A 977 -44.01 -39.48 23.52
N PRO A 978 -44.94 -39.76 24.47
CA PRO A 978 -45.17 -41.10 25.00
C PRO A 978 -46.04 -41.94 24.04
N GLN A 979 -46.27 -43.22 24.36
CA GLN A 979 -47.17 -44.09 23.60
C GLN A 979 -48.65 -43.61 23.63
N GLY A 980 -49.03 -42.81 24.62
CA GLY A 980 -50.37 -42.26 24.83
C GLY A 980 -50.60 -40.87 24.22
N ALA A 981 -51.65 -40.20 24.68
CA ALA A 981 -51.93 -38.81 24.32
C ALA A 981 -51.10 -37.82 25.16
N GLY A 982 -50.82 -36.65 24.57
CA GLY A 982 -50.04 -35.56 25.15
C GLY A 982 -48.54 -35.62 24.87
N VAL A 983 -47.81 -34.77 25.57
CA VAL A 983 -46.35 -34.68 25.55
C VAL A 983 -45.86 -34.63 26.99
N LYS A 984 -44.87 -35.45 27.35
CA LYS A 984 -44.27 -35.42 28.68
C LYS A 984 -43.05 -34.49 28.68
N VAL A 985 -43.05 -33.54 29.60
CA VAL A 985 -41.88 -32.73 29.92
C VAL A 985 -41.24 -33.29 31.18
N HIS A 986 -39.99 -33.70 31.09
CA HIS A 986 -39.22 -34.28 32.18
C HIS A 986 -37.99 -33.40 32.44
N SER A 987 -37.83 -32.91 33.67
CA SER A 987 -36.56 -32.32 34.10
C SER A 987 -35.62 -33.41 34.54
N TRP A 988 -34.36 -33.33 34.10
CA TRP A 988 -33.29 -34.25 34.49
C TRP A 988 -33.07 -34.33 36.01
N ASN A 989 -33.58 -33.35 36.77
CA ASN A 989 -33.60 -33.31 38.23
C ASN A 989 -34.76 -34.11 38.86
N GLY A 990 -35.53 -34.89 38.08
CA GLY A 990 -36.48 -35.90 38.58
C GLY A 990 -37.97 -35.54 38.56
N GLY A 991 -38.37 -34.43 37.92
CA GLY A 991 -39.78 -34.00 37.84
C GLY A 991 -40.39 -34.24 36.45
N SER A 992 -41.59 -34.85 36.36
CA SER A 992 -42.29 -35.07 35.08
C SER A 992 -43.71 -34.52 35.05
N LYS A 993 -44.04 -33.71 34.04
CA LYS A 993 -45.37 -33.11 33.80
C LYS A 993 -45.92 -33.57 32.44
N LEU A 994 -47.17 -34.05 32.40
CA LEU A 994 -47.87 -34.32 31.14
C LEU A 994 -48.57 -33.04 30.69
N LEU A 995 -48.34 -32.64 29.44
CA LEU A 995 -49.00 -31.52 28.77
C LEU A 995 -49.91 -32.06 27.66
N ASN A 996 -50.97 -31.32 27.33
CA ASN A 996 -51.88 -31.64 26.22
C ASN A 996 -52.49 -33.07 26.20
N PRO A 997 -53.01 -33.62 27.33
CA PRO A 997 -53.43 -35.03 27.44
C PRO A 997 -54.60 -35.45 26.52
N ASN A 998 -55.21 -34.52 25.80
CA ASN A 998 -56.39 -34.74 24.95
C ASN A 998 -56.06 -34.93 23.45
N LYS A 999 -54.77 -34.94 23.08
CA LYS A 999 -54.30 -35.01 21.68
C LYS A 999 -53.19 -36.03 21.50
N TYR A 1000 -53.26 -36.82 20.43
CA TYR A 1000 -52.15 -37.68 20.02
C TYR A 1000 -51.19 -36.87 19.15
N VAL A 1001 -49.99 -36.62 19.68
CA VAL A 1001 -48.92 -35.86 19.00
C VAL A 1001 -48.06 -36.83 18.18
N LYS A 1002 -47.48 -36.33 17.08
CA LYS A 1002 -46.64 -37.09 16.15
C LYS A 1002 -45.24 -36.50 15.97
N CYS A 1003 -45.13 -35.17 15.94
CA CYS A 1003 -43.85 -34.45 15.84
C CYS A 1003 -43.82 -33.26 16.80
N LEU A 1004 -42.61 -32.92 17.25
CA LEU A 1004 -42.30 -31.78 18.11
C LEU A 1004 -41.27 -30.86 17.44
N SER A 1005 -41.37 -29.56 17.70
CA SER A 1005 -40.34 -28.57 17.40
C SER A 1005 -40.29 -27.55 18.54
N LEU A 1006 -39.09 -27.17 18.99
CA LEU A 1006 -38.91 -26.27 20.13
C LEU A 1006 -38.11 -25.03 19.71
N VAL A 1007 -38.69 -23.85 19.88
CA VAL A 1007 -38.08 -22.57 19.51
C VAL A 1007 -38.36 -21.54 20.61
N HIS A 1008 -37.32 -20.88 21.12
CA HIS A 1008 -37.42 -19.83 22.15
C HIS A 1008 -38.32 -20.19 23.37
N GLY A 1009 -38.25 -21.44 23.85
CA GLY A 1009 -39.05 -21.92 24.98
C GLY A 1009 -40.51 -22.32 24.65
N LYS A 1010 -40.95 -22.11 23.41
CA LYS A 1010 -42.27 -22.53 22.90
C LYS A 1010 -42.16 -23.87 22.17
N LEU A 1011 -42.95 -24.84 22.62
CA LEU A 1011 -43.03 -26.19 22.07
C LEU A 1011 -44.21 -26.30 21.09
N TYR A 1012 -43.90 -26.48 19.82
CA TYR A 1012 -44.86 -26.69 18.74
C TYR A 1012 -45.12 -28.19 18.55
N CYS A 1013 -46.41 -28.57 18.53
CA CYS A 1013 -46.86 -29.96 18.51
C CYS A 1013 -47.74 -30.24 17.29
N GLY A 1014 -47.32 -31.15 16.40
CA GLY A 1014 -48.12 -31.63 15.27
C GLY A 1014 -48.92 -32.88 15.64
N CYS A 1015 -50.23 -32.89 15.41
CA CYS A 1015 -51.14 -33.92 15.92
C CYS A 1015 -51.69 -34.87 14.83
N GLN A 1016 -52.15 -36.04 15.27
CA GLN A 1016 -52.78 -37.08 14.43
C GLN A 1016 -54.06 -36.59 13.71
N ASP A 1017 -54.80 -35.64 14.29
CA ASP A 1017 -56.06 -35.12 13.77
C ASP A 1017 -55.91 -33.84 12.93
N SER A 1018 -54.71 -33.61 12.38
CA SER A 1018 -54.31 -32.40 11.67
C SER A 1018 -54.25 -31.12 12.51
N SER A 1019 -54.37 -31.15 13.85
CA SER A 1019 -54.16 -29.93 14.65
C SER A 1019 -52.68 -29.60 14.87
N ILE A 1020 -52.35 -28.31 14.87
CA ILE A 1020 -51.07 -27.77 15.34
C ILE A 1020 -51.34 -26.96 16.59
N GLN A 1021 -50.55 -27.17 17.63
CA GLN A 1021 -50.67 -26.45 18.89
C GLN A 1021 -49.32 -25.91 19.35
N GLU A 1022 -49.33 -24.73 19.97
CA GLU A 1022 -48.19 -24.12 20.64
C GLU A 1022 -48.38 -24.30 22.15
N ILE A 1023 -47.32 -24.70 22.84
CA ILE A 1023 -47.28 -24.83 24.29
C ILE A 1023 -46.07 -24.06 24.81
N ASP A 1024 -46.30 -22.96 25.50
CA ASP A 1024 -45.23 -22.23 26.19
C ASP A 1024 -44.79 -23.03 27.42
N LEU A 1025 -43.51 -23.42 27.48
CA LEU A 1025 -42.99 -24.23 28.58
C LEU A 1025 -42.81 -23.43 29.87
N THR A 1026 -42.77 -22.10 29.80
CA THR A 1026 -42.60 -21.21 30.96
C THR A 1026 -43.93 -20.95 31.68
N THR A 1027 -44.97 -20.51 30.96
CA THR A 1027 -46.31 -20.28 31.54
C THR A 1027 -47.16 -21.55 31.58
N GLY A 1028 -46.84 -22.57 30.77
CA GLY A 1028 -47.68 -23.76 30.57
C GLY A 1028 -48.97 -23.49 29.78
N THR A 1029 -49.10 -22.31 29.15
CA THR A 1029 -50.26 -21.97 28.31
C THR A 1029 -50.25 -22.78 27.00
N LEU A 1030 -51.44 -23.06 26.48
CA LEU A 1030 -51.65 -23.84 25.25
C LEU A 1030 -52.52 -23.04 24.28
N ALA A 1031 -51.97 -22.73 23.11
CA ALA A 1031 -52.67 -22.13 21.98
C ALA A 1031 -52.87 -23.17 20.86
N THR A 1032 -53.96 -23.05 20.10
CA THR A 1032 -54.22 -23.90 18.92
C THR A 1032 -54.06 -23.08 17.65
N ILE A 1033 -53.00 -23.39 16.88
CA ILE A 1033 -52.63 -22.72 15.63
C ILE A 1033 -53.50 -23.22 14.47
N GLN A 1034 -53.74 -24.52 14.44
CA GLN A 1034 -54.65 -25.17 13.48
C GLN A 1034 -55.62 -26.05 14.25
N HIS A 1035 -56.92 -25.82 14.08
CA HIS A 1035 -57.95 -26.74 14.56
C HIS A 1035 -57.96 -28.02 13.70
N GLY A 1036 -58.08 -29.18 14.36
CA GLY A 1036 -58.10 -30.48 13.69
C GLY A 1036 -59.42 -30.75 12.97
N SER A 1037 -59.37 -31.24 11.73
CA SER A 1037 -60.56 -31.41 10.88
C SER A 1037 -60.99 -32.88 10.78
N ARG A 1038 -62.09 -33.26 11.45
CA ARG A 1038 -62.77 -34.54 11.22
C ARG A 1038 -63.61 -34.47 9.93
N LYS A 1039 -63.01 -34.81 8.78
CA LYS A 1039 -63.71 -34.88 7.48
C LYS A 1039 -64.51 -36.20 7.36
N LEU A 1040 -65.56 -36.20 6.52
CA LEU A 1040 -66.64 -37.22 6.50
C LEU A 1040 -66.22 -38.70 6.35
N LEU A 1041 -65.01 -38.98 5.83
CA LEU A 1041 -64.56 -40.34 5.48
C LEU A 1041 -63.75 -41.05 6.59
N GLY A 1042 -63.69 -40.50 7.80
CA GLY A 1042 -63.09 -41.14 8.98
C GLY A 1042 -61.55 -41.26 8.98
N LYS A 1043 -60.89 -41.16 7.82
CA LYS A 1043 -59.42 -41.13 7.71
C LYS A 1043 -58.85 -39.85 8.33
N THR A 1044 -58.00 -40.00 9.34
CA THR A 1044 -57.22 -38.91 9.94
C THR A 1044 -56.02 -38.55 9.04
N ASN A 1045 -55.73 -37.27 8.86
CA ASN A 1045 -54.51 -36.82 8.20
C ASN A 1045 -53.49 -36.33 9.26
N PRO A 1046 -52.49 -37.14 9.65
CA PRO A 1046 -51.50 -36.73 10.64
C PRO A 1046 -50.55 -35.65 10.11
N ILE A 1047 -49.94 -34.92 11.03
CA ILE A 1047 -48.79 -34.06 10.73
C ILE A 1047 -47.53 -34.88 11.04
N HIS A 1048 -46.80 -35.28 10.00
CA HIS A 1048 -45.65 -36.18 10.11
C HIS A 1048 -44.38 -35.43 10.54
N ALA A 1049 -44.12 -34.25 9.94
CA ALA A 1049 -43.01 -33.38 10.30
C ALA A 1049 -43.48 -31.93 10.53
N LEU A 1050 -42.80 -31.22 11.43
CA LEU A 1050 -43.10 -29.85 11.83
C LEU A 1050 -41.78 -29.14 12.16
N GLN A 1051 -41.52 -28.00 11.51
CA GLN A 1051 -40.30 -27.22 11.71
C GLN A 1051 -40.64 -25.74 11.82
N VAL A 1052 -39.89 -25.00 12.66
CA VAL A 1052 -40.14 -23.58 12.94
C VAL A 1052 -38.84 -22.80 12.81
N GLN A 1053 -38.82 -21.80 11.94
CA GLN A 1053 -37.60 -21.04 11.62
C GLN A 1053 -37.98 -19.64 11.13
N ASN A 1054 -37.25 -18.60 11.55
CA ASN A 1054 -37.43 -17.19 11.13
C ASN A 1054 -38.88 -16.67 11.26
N GLY A 1055 -39.62 -17.11 12.29
CA GLY A 1055 -41.02 -16.71 12.50
C GLY A 1055 -42.03 -17.40 11.57
N LEU A 1056 -41.62 -18.43 10.82
CA LEU A 1056 -42.51 -19.28 10.02
C LEU A 1056 -42.58 -20.70 10.58
N ILE A 1057 -43.76 -21.32 10.45
CA ILE A 1057 -44.10 -22.68 10.87
C ILE A 1057 -44.39 -23.50 9.61
N TYR A 1058 -43.52 -24.46 9.32
CA TYR A 1058 -43.63 -25.39 8.20
C TYR A 1058 -44.21 -26.70 8.72
N SER A 1059 -45.31 -27.16 8.12
CA SER A 1059 -46.06 -28.34 8.59
C SER A 1059 -46.34 -29.31 7.45
N ALA A 1060 -45.83 -30.54 7.55
CA ALA A 1060 -45.97 -31.59 6.56
C ALA A 1060 -47.10 -32.57 6.92
N SER A 1061 -47.95 -32.88 5.94
CA SER A 1061 -49.06 -33.84 6.07
C SER A 1061 -49.33 -34.51 4.72
N SER A 1062 -50.12 -35.58 4.71
CA SER A 1062 -50.53 -36.21 3.44
C SER A 1062 -51.40 -35.23 2.60
N PRO A 1063 -51.19 -35.12 1.27
CA PRO A 1063 -51.73 -34.03 0.43
C PRO A 1063 -53.22 -34.19 0.04
N PHE A 1064 -54.10 -34.42 1.02
CA PHE A 1064 -55.56 -34.58 0.80
C PHE A 1064 -56.29 -33.34 0.25
N ASP A 1065 -55.62 -32.19 0.17
CA ASP A 1065 -56.09 -30.94 -0.44
C ASP A 1065 -55.05 -30.34 -1.42
N GLY A 1066 -54.18 -31.19 -1.99
CA GLY A 1066 -53.17 -30.81 -2.99
C GLY A 1066 -51.90 -30.15 -2.44
N ALA A 1067 -51.91 -29.72 -1.18
CA ALA A 1067 -50.75 -29.15 -0.48
C ALA A 1067 -50.21 -30.14 0.56
N ALA A 1068 -48.96 -30.59 0.38
CA ALA A 1068 -48.31 -31.50 1.32
C ALA A 1068 -47.66 -30.74 2.49
N VAL A 1069 -47.02 -29.60 2.21
CA VAL A 1069 -46.44 -28.71 3.23
C VAL A 1069 -47.22 -27.40 3.27
N LYS A 1070 -47.58 -26.96 4.48
CA LYS A 1070 -48.29 -25.69 4.73
C LYS A 1070 -47.45 -24.78 5.60
N ILE A 1071 -47.31 -23.53 5.17
CA ILE A 1071 -46.43 -22.52 5.73
C ILE A 1071 -47.30 -21.46 6.43
N ARG A 1072 -47.09 -21.25 7.73
CA ARG A 1072 -47.82 -20.25 8.52
C ARG A 1072 -46.88 -19.28 9.20
N ASN A 1073 -47.36 -18.07 9.46
CA ASN A 1073 -46.66 -17.10 10.29
C ASN A 1073 -46.85 -17.45 11.79
N ALA A 1074 -45.76 -17.48 12.56
CA ALA A 1074 -45.77 -17.88 13.97
C ALA A 1074 -46.35 -16.82 14.92
N SER A 1075 -46.45 -15.56 14.49
CA SER A 1075 -46.93 -14.43 15.30
C SER A 1075 -48.43 -14.18 15.16
N ASN A 1076 -49.04 -14.51 14.01
CA ASN A 1076 -50.47 -14.32 13.77
C ASN A 1076 -51.23 -15.58 13.31
N TYR A 1077 -50.54 -16.72 13.16
CA TYR A 1077 -51.07 -18.02 12.74
C TYR A 1077 -51.75 -18.07 11.35
N GLY A 1078 -51.66 -16.99 10.57
CA GLY A 1078 -52.13 -16.92 9.19
C GLY A 1078 -51.36 -17.86 8.27
N LEU A 1079 -52.05 -18.39 7.25
CA LEU A 1079 -51.42 -19.13 6.16
C LEU A 1079 -50.66 -18.14 5.25
N VAL A 1080 -49.37 -18.38 5.06
CA VAL A 1080 -48.50 -17.60 4.17
C VAL A 1080 -48.49 -18.23 2.78
N GLY A 1081 -48.32 -19.55 2.73
CA GLY A 1081 -48.31 -20.32 1.49
C GLY A 1081 -48.29 -21.83 1.72
N SER A 1082 -48.02 -22.58 0.66
CA SER A 1082 -48.05 -24.04 0.67
C SER A 1082 -47.31 -24.66 -0.51
N LEU A 1083 -46.55 -25.72 -0.27
CA LEU A 1083 -45.84 -26.47 -1.30
C LEU A 1083 -46.77 -27.59 -1.86
N PRO A 1084 -47.11 -27.56 -3.16
CA PRO A 1084 -47.95 -28.58 -3.78
C PRO A 1084 -47.14 -29.83 -4.13
N SER A 1085 -47.43 -30.96 -3.46
CA SER A 1085 -46.83 -32.25 -3.78
C SER A 1085 -47.88 -33.35 -3.85
N ILE A 1086 -47.63 -34.35 -4.70
CA ILE A 1086 -48.51 -35.50 -4.92
C ILE A 1086 -48.22 -36.60 -3.90
N LEU A 1087 -47.02 -36.61 -3.30
CA LEU A 1087 -46.56 -37.65 -2.40
C LEU A 1087 -46.83 -37.31 -0.93
N GLU A 1088 -46.96 -38.35 -0.10
CA GLU A 1088 -47.01 -38.19 1.36
C GLU A 1088 -45.61 -37.88 1.89
N VAL A 1089 -45.48 -36.76 2.57
CA VAL A 1089 -44.23 -36.27 3.18
C VAL A 1089 -44.09 -36.83 4.58
N TRP A 1090 -42.93 -37.40 4.89
CA TRP A 1090 -42.60 -38.02 6.18
C TRP A 1090 -41.57 -37.22 6.97
N SER A 1091 -40.62 -36.56 6.29
CA SER A 1091 -39.53 -35.81 6.90
C SER A 1091 -39.31 -34.45 6.22
N MET A 1092 -38.64 -33.54 6.92
CA MET A 1092 -38.32 -32.19 6.42
C MET A 1092 -36.96 -31.73 6.96
N ALA A 1093 -36.22 -30.97 6.17
CA ALA A 1093 -35.04 -30.23 6.60
C ALA A 1093 -35.02 -28.85 5.92
N MET A 1094 -34.35 -27.86 6.54
CA MET A 1094 -34.39 -26.46 6.13
C MET A 1094 -32.99 -25.86 6.08
N SER A 1095 -32.68 -25.20 4.96
CA SER A 1095 -31.51 -24.35 4.72
C SER A 1095 -31.89 -22.86 4.89
N SER A 1096 -30.91 -21.95 4.83
CA SER A 1096 -31.12 -20.52 4.63
C SER A 1096 -32.07 -20.25 3.46
N ASP A 1097 -31.87 -20.93 2.33
CA ASP A 1097 -32.50 -20.63 1.04
C ASP A 1097 -33.34 -21.77 0.45
N LEU A 1098 -33.15 -23.02 0.89
CA LEU A 1098 -33.82 -24.21 0.34
C LEU A 1098 -34.63 -25.01 1.39
N ILE A 1099 -35.68 -25.68 0.93
CA ILE A 1099 -36.55 -26.57 1.73
C ILE A 1099 -36.43 -27.99 1.17
N TYR A 1100 -36.08 -28.95 2.03
CA TYR A 1100 -35.97 -30.37 1.69
C TYR A 1100 -37.18 -31.14 2.23
N VAL A 1101 -37.84 -31.89 1.35
CA VAL A 1101 -39.12 -32.54 1.63
C VAL A 1101 -39.02 -34.03 1.33
N GLY A 1102 -38.87 -34.85 2.37
CA GLY A 1102 -38.66 -36.30 2.25
C GLY A 1102 -39.97 -37.06 2.13
N CYS A 1103 -40.14 -37.79 1.02
CA CYS A 1103 -41.39 -38.41 0.61
C CYS A 1103 -41.38 -39.95 0.72
N LYS A 1104 -42.59 -40.53 0.67
CA LYS A 1104 -42.86 -41.96 0.86
C LYS A 1104 -42.26 -42.93 -0.18
N ALA A 1105 -41.84 -42.44 -1.35
CA ALA A 1105 -41.47 -43.24 -2.51
C ALA A 1105 -40.03 -42.94 -2.98
N GLY A 1106 -39.07 -43.03 -2.06
CA GLY A 1106 -37.64 -42.84 -2.32
C GLY A 1106 -37.30 -41.50 -2.95
N THR A 1107 -38.00 -40.44 -2.56
CA THR A 1107 -37.97 -39.15 -3.25
C THR A 1107 -37.72 -38.03 -2.24
N VAL A 1108 -36.80 -37.12 -2.53
CA VAL A 1108 -36.64 -35.85 -1.79
C VAL A 1108 -36.91 -34.70 -2.76
N GLU A 1109 -37.99 -33.95 -2.53
CA GLU A 1109 -38.28 -32.76 -3.31
C GLU A 1109 -37.60 -31.52 -2.71
N ILE A 1110 -37.00 -30.69 -3.55
CA ILE A 1110 -36.27 -29.48 -3.16
C ILE A 1110 -37.04 -28.26 -3.64
N TRP A 1111 -37.32 -27.32 -2.73
CA TRP A 1111 -38.14 -26.14 -3.01
C TRP A 1111 -37.41 -24.84 -2.64
N ASP A 1112 -37.61 -23.80 -3.44
CA ASP A 1112 -37.11 -22.44 -3.18
C ASP A 1112 -37.91 -21.81 -2.03
N ARG A 1113 -37.21 -21.38 -0.97
CA ARG A 1113 -37.83 -20.78 0.22
C ARG A 1113 -38.39 -19.37 -0.02
N LYS A 1114 -37.90 -18.65 -1.03
CA LYS A 1114 -38.32 -17.29 -1.40
C LYS A 1114 -39.40 -17.31 -2.49
N LYS A 1115 -39.35 -18.28 -3.40
CA LYS A 1115 -40.39 -18.55 -4.41
C LYS A 1115 -41.12 -19.84 -4.06
N GLU A 1116 -41.99 -19.81 -3.04
CA GLU A 1116 -42.66 -21.00 -2.44
C GLU A 1116 -43.49 -21.88 -3.41
N GLN A 1117 -43.65 -21.51 -4.68
CA GLN A 1117 -44.31 -22.32 -5.72
C GLN A 1117 -43.31 -22.97 -6.70
N ASN A 1118 -42.01 -22.71 -6.56
CA ASN A 1118 -40.96 -23.18 -7.46
C ASN A 1118 -40.22 -24.38 -6.87
N ARG A 1119 -40.50 -25.58 -7.40
CA ARG A 1119 -39.71 -26.79 -7.10
C ARG A 1119 -38.42 -26.74 -7.91
N VAL A 1120 -37.28 -26.75 -7.23
CA VAL A 1120 -35.94 -26.62 -7.83
C VAL A 1120 -35.53 -27.93 -8.46
N GLU A 1121 -35.62 -29.03 -7.70
CA GLU A 1121 -35.12 -30.34 -8.10
C GLU A 1121 -35.87 -31.46 -7.35
N VAL A 1122 -35.70 -32.71 -7.80
CA VAL A 1122 -36.25 -33.91 -7.17
C VAL A 1122 -35.17 -34.99 -7.16
N LEU A 1123 -34.62 -35.27 -5.98
CA LEU A 1123 -33.64 -36.34 -5.79
C LEU A 1123 -34.37 -37.67 -5.62
N GLN A 1124 -33.80 -38.75 -6.18
CA GLN A 1124 -34.35 -40.09 -6.07
C GLN A 1124 -33.32 -41.03 -5.44
N THR A 1125 -33.70 -41.69 -4.35
CA THR A 1125 -32.80 -42.47 -3.46
C THR A 1125 -32.38 -43.83 -4.03
N GLY A 1126 -32.58 -44.08 -5.33
CA GLY A 1126 -32.39 -45.36 -6.01
C GLY A 1126 -33.42 -46.46 -5.64
N THR A 1127 -33.86 -46.48 -4.39
CA THR A 1127 -34.90 -47.37 -3.85
C THR A 1127 -36.27 -46.72 -3.80
N ASN A 1128 -37.33 -47.47 -3.49
CA ASN A 1128 -38.73 -47.00 -3.49
C ASN A 1128 -39.25 -46.78 -2.06
N ASP A 1129 -38.34 -46.46 -1.13
CA ASP A 1129 -38.54 -46.55 0.32
C ASP A 1129 -38.86 -45.20 0.97
N LYS A 1130 -39.36 -45.19 2.21
CA LYS A 1130 -39.73 -43.93 2.87
C LYS A 1130 -38.48 -43.21 3.37
N VAL A 1131 -38.33 -41.93 3.06
CA VAL A 1131 -37.34 -41.06 3.73
C VAL A 1131 -37.89 -40.69 5.11
N LEU A 1132 -37.38 -41.33 6.16
CA LEU A 1132 -37.90 -41.21 7.53
C LEU A 1132 -37.27 -40.05 8.30
N CYS A 1133 -36.00 -39.76 8.06
CA CYS A 1133 -35.27 -38.69 8.73
C CYS A 1133 -34.25 -38.02 7.79
N MET A 1134 -33.95 -36.75 8.04
CA MET A 1134 -32.97 -35.96 7.28
C MET A 1134 -32.27 -34.96 8.20
N ALA A 1135 -31.01 -34.62 7.90
CA ALA A 1135 -30.25 -33.57 8.57
C ALA A 1135 -29.35 -32.83 7.57
N LEU A 1136 -29.12 -31.54 7.81
CA LEU A 1136 -28.10 -30.75 7.12
C LEU A 1136 -26.91 -30.53 8.06
N ASN A 1137 -25.71 -30.37 7.51
CA ASN A 1137 -24.55 -29.93 8.28
C ASN A 1137 -24.54 -28.40 8.53
N ALA A 1138 -23.67 -27.94 9.43
CA ALA A 1138 -23.63 -26.53 9.86
C ALA A 1138 -23.24 -25.53 8.77
N ASN A 1139 -22.65 -25.98 7.66
CA ASN A 1139 -22.26 -25.14 6.51
C ASN A 1139 -23.32 -25.12 5.39
N GLU A 1140 -24.36 -25.94 5.52
CA GLU A 1140 -25.36 -26.22 4.49
C GLU A 1140 -24.71 -26.59 3.13
N ASP A 1141 -23.71 -27.49 3.17
CA ASP A 1141 -23.06 -28.07 1.99
C ASP A 1141 -23.15 -29.61 1.92
N VAL A 1142 -23.70 -30.28 2.95
CA VAL A 1142 -24.09 -31.70 2.92
C VAL A 1142 -25.48 -31.91 3.52
N LEU A 1143 -26.36 -32.59 2.77
CA LEU A 1143 -27.63 -33.17 3.22
C LEU A 1143 -27.45 -34.67 3.46
N VAL A 1144 -27.90 -35.18 4.61
CA VAL A 1144 -27.87 -36.61 4.94
C VAL A 1144 -29.29 -37.10 5.23
N ILE A 1145 -29.67 -38.23 4.64
CA ILE A 1145 -31.03 -38.80 4.73
C ILE A 1145 -30.98 -40.28 5.15
N GLY A 1146 -32.06 -40.75 5.79
CA GLY A 1146 -32.20 -42.13 6.28
C GLY A 1146 -33.54 -42.77 5.89
N THR A 1147 -33.51 -44.03 5.44
CA THR A 1147 -34.67 -44.73 4.87
C THR A 1147 -35.31 -45.77 5.79
N SER A 1148 -36.55 -46.16 5.46
CA SER A 1148 -37.24 -47.32 6.06
C SER A 1148 -36.65 -48.68 5.70
N THR A 1149 -35.56 -48.75 4.94
CA THR A 1149 -34.82 -49.99 4.62
C THR A 1149 -33.46 -50.07 5.29
N GLY A 1150 -33.06 -49.05 6.06
CA GLY A 1150 -31.75 -49.00 6.72
C GLY A 1150 -30.67 -48.30 5.91
N GLN A 1151 -31.00 -47.73 4.75
CA GLN A 1151 -30.03 -47.00 3.94
C GLN A 1151 -29.80 -45.58 4.48
N ILE A 1152 -28.55 -45.13 4.40
CA ILE A 1152 -28.11 -43.76 4.67
C ILE A 1152 -27.51 -43.21 3.38
N GLN A 1153 -27.96 -42.03 2.96
CA GLN A 1153 -27.41 -41.34 1.79
C GLN A 1153 -26.94 -39.94 2.15
N ALA A 1154 -25.80 -39.53 1.60
CA ALA A 1154 -25.24 -38.18 1.71
C ALA A 1154 -25.18 -37.52 0.33
N TRP A 1155 -25.74 -36.32 0.23
CA TRP A 1155 -25.81 -35.50 -0.98
C TRP A 1155 -25.05 -34.20 -0.74
N GLY A 1156 -24.12 -33.87 -1.66
CA GLY A 1156 -23.32 -32.65 -1.61
C GLY A 1156 -23.96 -31.53 -2.42
N LEU A 1157 -23.97 -30.31 -1.85
CA LEU A 1157 -24.58 -29.14 -2.47
C LEU A 1157 -23.49 -28.24 -3.08
N SER A 1158 -23.43 -28.18 -4.41
CA SER A 1158 -22.42 -27.38 -5.16
C SER A 1158 -23.01 -26.35 -6.12
#